data_AF-A0AAU6K392-F1
#
_entry.id   AF-A0AAU6K392-F1
#
_cell.length_a   1.000
_cell.length_b   1.000
_cell.length_c   1.000
_cell.angle_alpha   90.00
_cell.angle_beta   90.00
_cell.angle_gamma   90.00
#
_symmetry.space_group_name_H-M   'P 1'
#
loop_
_entity.id
_entity.type
_entity.pdbx_description
1 polymer ?
#
loop_
_entity_poly.entity_id
_entity_poly.type
_entity_poly.pdbx_seq_one_letter_code
_entity_poly.pdbx_strand_id
1 'polypeptide(L)'
;MTDAEGTAAVQQQIEASGQAQVTQVAGDYEEHHHQYVRGWQYLRSASLDDGELDLAEHAFVDPPGQVAQAVSMLSRPYGKIHVLVLCGEAGTGRRTAALHALRKAGVPRKQINWLILDWDQPRTEQIPHAEGRAFVLDLTDYRDLSEDFYTGLADYQKQAQAADAVLVILADPNGWNPKALATVPTVHLARPSAAKVAEAHLRHLAAGRVDWLTHDPLNDLLAPEAPASDGARLARLIAEAKDDDQSAVGKQFTDWQKHLETWFERHSAPGDLQERALLIAAALLDGAPAAVVLGAADQLFTQVGGELPRGGALSGRDLDKRLDAIDASYRDDEGISLEEKQRGLSGAALKYVWRQRPQLRPVLLEWASQISAPNKIAVRHLQRIADCLVPLALLPGGSTVLSVARRWIETDRVAHRQLAIHILETMALHPVSGVAVRKQLYDWAQQKTTSEELIAAVAAVCAGELGQRYPRVALTRLRLLASRDDDQARDTVADAVRTLVSTPEQRVLVLSEIVEWAESSDSTIRKAGAGTFLALTDITSDILLPLSANQESTGEAVDAPDVLAGQLFVRGWRAALQEPTASQAAYRHLAAWLDSPKLQDDQVLPLAAQVLRGYLGQEGPSGLLVGSRESSELGRARRAQLFAQLISEVASPASPSTMARSGGDCAAVTA
;
A
#
# COMPACT_ATOMS: atom_id res chain seq x y z
N MET A 1 -72.68 -23.30 -24.71
CA MET A 1 -71.33 -23.43 -25.26
C MET A 1 -70.38 -22.97 -24.19
N THR A 2 -69.85 -23.97 -23.52
CA THR A 2 -68.72 -23.95 -22.59
C THR A 2 -67.44 -23.53 -23.31
N ASP A 3 -66.49 -23.00 -22.54
CA ASP A 3 -65.04 -23.36 -22.47
C ASP A 3 -64.39 -22.25 -21.60
N ALA A 4 -63.98 -22.44 -20.34
CA ALA A 4 -63.06 -23.40 -19.72
C ALA A 4 -61.61 -23.25 -20.22
N GLU A 5 -60.86 -22.28 -19.68
CA GLU A 5 -59.40 -22.31 -19.66
C GLU A 5 -58.92 -22.46 -18.22
N GLY A 6 -58.22 -23.57 -17.99
CA GLY A 6 -57.82 -24.06 -16.68
C GLY A 6 -56.56 -23.38 -16.16
N THR A 7 -56.59 -23.07 -14.87
CA THR A 7 -55.38 -22.91 -14.05
C THR A 7 -54.64 -24.24 -14.03
N ALA A 8 -53.54 -24.33 -14.78
CA ALA A 8 -52.62 -25.46 -14.71
C ALA A 8 -51.98 -25.48 -13.31
N ALA A 9 -52.43 -26.41 -12.47
CA ALA A 9 -51.78 -26.71 -11.21
C ALA A 9 -50.40 -27.31 -11.53
N VAL A 10 -49.34 -26.58 -11.20
CA VAL A 10 -47.97 -27.11 -11.26
C VAL A 10 -47.82 -28.17 -10.17
N GLN A 11 -47.93 -29.45 -10.55
CA GLN A 11 -47.57 -30.56 -9.67
C GLN A 11 -46.05 -30.74 -9.69
N GLN A 12 -45.39 -30.37 -8.59
CA GLN A 12 -44.00 -30.77 -8.33
C GLN A 12 -44.02 -32.04 -7.47
N GLN A 13 -43.51 -33.15 -8.02
CA GLN A 13 -43.20 -34.37 -7.26
C GLN A 13 -41.70 -34.39 -6.95
N ILE A 14 -41.35 -34.64 -5.68
CA ILE A 14 -39.98 -34.82 -5.23
C ILE A 14 -39.96 -36.05 -4.30
N GLU A 15 -39.10 -37.02 -4.59
CA GLU A 15 -38.78 -38.11 -3.67
C GLU A 15 -37.57 -37.73 -2.82
N ALA A 16 -37.71 -37.82 -1.50
CA ALA A 16 -36.62 -37.64 -0.54
C ALA A 16 -36.39 -38.96 0.22
N SER A 17 -35.14 -39.44 0.26
CA SER A 17 -34.74 -40.60 1.08
C SER A 17 -33.89 -40.14 2.27
N GLY A 18 -34.24 -40.59 3.48
CA GLY A 18 -33.50 -40.30 4.72
C GLY A 18 -34.06 -39.11 5.51
N GLN A 19 -33.21 -38.42 6.30
CA GLN A 19 -33.58 -37.26 7.13
C GLN A 19 -33.49 -35.91 6.39
N ALA A 20 -33.85 -35.86 5.12
CA ALA A 20 -33.86 -34.59 4.38
C ALA A 20 -35.13 -33.79 4.71
N GLN A 21 -34.97 -32.53 5.12
CA GLN A 21 -36.07 -31.59 5.32
C GLN A 21 -36.22 -30.73 4.07
N VAL A 22 -37.35 -30.83 3.38
CA VAL A 22 -37.66 -30.04 2.18
C VAL A 22 -38.51 -28.84 2.60
N THR A 23 -38.03 -27.63 2.32
CA THR A 23 -38.80 -26.39 2.52
C THR A 23 -39.14 -25.81 1.15
N GLN A 24 -40.42 -25.86 0.78
CA GLN A 24 -40.91 -25.26 -0.46
C GLN A 24 -41.39 -23.84 -0.14
N VAL A 25 -40.77 -22.83 -0.74
CA VAL A 25 -41.17 -21.42 -0.59
C VAL A 25 -41.87 -21.01 -1.87
N ALA A 26 -43.17 -20.71 -1.79
CA ALA A 26 -43.95 -20.17 -2.89
C ALA A 26 -43.96 -18.64 -2.81
N GLY A 27 -43.33 -17.99 -3.79
CA GLY A 27 -43.30 -16.53 -3.95
C GLY A 27 -42.23 -16.15 -4.96
N ASP A 28 -42.54 -15.19 -5.84
CA ASP A 28 -41.60 -14.65 -6.82
C ASP A 28 -40.33 -14.17 -6.09
N TYR A 29 -39.24 -14.87 -6.36
CA TYR A 29 -37.90 -14.51 -5.90
C TYR A 29 -37.44 -13.31 -6.75
N GLU A 30 -37.79 -12.10 -6.34
CA GLU A 30 -36.96 -10.94 -6.72
C GLU A 30 -35.70 -11.03 -5.86
N GLU A 31 -34.62 -11.49 -6.50
CA GLU A 31 -33.27 -11.49 -5.95
C GLU A 31 -32.83 -10.03 -5.78
N HIS A 32 -33.26 -9.40 -4.69
CA HIS A 32 -32.73 -8.11 -4.28
C HIS A 32 -31.29 -8.33 -3.78
N HIS A 33 -30.35 -8.34 -4.72
CA HIS A 33 -28.96 -7.99 -4.45
C HIS A 33 -28.93 -6.53 -3.96
N HIS A 34 -29.24 -6.33 -2.68
CA HIS A 34 -28.93 -5.07 -2.00
C HIS A 34 -27.40 -4.99 -1.84
N GLN A 35 -26.72 -4.63 -2.92
CA GLN A 35 -25.29 -4.35 -2.92
C GLN A 35 -25.10 -2.96 -2.31
N TYR A 36 -25.22 -2.85 -0.98
CA TYR A 36 -24.79 -1.66 -0.25
C TYR A 36 -23.26 -1.65 -0.24
N VAL A 37 -22.65 -1.18 -1.33
CA VAL A 37 -21.24 -0.80 -1.33
C VAL A 37 -21.15 0.48 -0.48
N ARG A 38 -20.76 0.32 0.78
CA ARG A 38 -20.57 1.45 1.69
C ARG A 38 -19.31 2.21 1.26
N GLY A 39 -19.30 3.54 1.36
CA GLY A 39 -18.19 4.40 0.87
C GLY A 39 -16.79 4.05 1.41
N TRP A 40 -16.68 3.31 2.51
CA TRP A 40 -15.43 2.81 3.11
C TRP A 40 -14.83 1.59 2.39
N GLN A 41 -15.53 0.97 1.45
CA GLN A 41 -14.99 -0.08 0.56
C GLN A 41 -14.33 0.49 -0.69
N TYR A 42 -14.49 1.79 -0.97
CA TYR A 42 -13.83 2.42 -2.09
C TYR A 42 -12.31 2.52 -1.89
N LEU A 43 -11.59 2.59 -3.01
CA LEU A 43 -10.19 2.95 -3.03
C LEU A 43 -10.00 4.37 -2.52
N ARG A 44 -8.93 4.55 -1.75
CA ARG A 44 -8.53 5.86 -1.27
C ARG A 44 -7.95 6.68 -2.42
N SER A 45 -8.16 7.98 -2.34
CA SER A 45 -7.56 8.96 -3.25
C SER A 45 -6.34 9.63 -2.61
N ALA A 46 -5.23 9.70 -3.34
CA ALA A 46 -4.14 10.60 -3.01
C ALA A 46 -4.41 11.99 -3.60
N SER A 47 -4.08 13.05 -2.84
CA SER A 47 -3.92 14.38 -3.41
C SER A 47 -2.75 14.36 -4.39
N LEU A 48 -2.90 15.10 -5.48
CA LEU A 48 -1.85 15.28 -6.47
C LEU A 48 -0.93 16.42 -6.04
N ASP A 49 0.36 16.29 -6.35
CA ASP A 49 1.32 17.38 -6.18
C ASP A 49 0.95 18.53 -7.14
N ASP A 50 0.91 19.75 -6.61
CA ASP A 50 0.52 20.93 -7.40
C ASP A 50 1.54 21.20 -8.53
N GLY A 51 2.82 20.93 -8.29
CA GLY A 51 3.88 21.07 -9.30
C GLY A 51 3.74 20.06 -10.44
N GLU A 52 3.37 18.82 -10.13
CA GLU A 52 3.06 17.80 -11.13
C GLU A 52 1.87 18.22 -12.01
N LEU A 53 0.76 18.65 -11.40
CA LEU A 53 -0.41 19.14 -12.13
C LEU A 53 -0.07 20.35 -13.00
N ASP A 54 0.77 21.26 -12.48
CA ASP A 54 1.19 22.45 -13.20
C ASP A 54 2.02 22.12 -14.45
N LEU A 55 2.96 21.18 -14.33
CA LEU A 55 3.72 20.65 -15.47
C LEU A 55 2.80 19.93 -16.47
N ALA A 56 1.85 19.13 -15.98
CA ALA A 56 0.89 18.46 -16.85
C ALA A 56 0.00 19.45 -17.61
N GLU A 57 -0.31 20.61 -17.05
CA GLU A 57 -1.11 21.64 -17.71
C GLU A 57 -0.33 22.46 -18.74
N HIS A 58 0.90 22.86 -18.41
CA HIS A 58 1.65 23.88 -19.16
C HIS A 58 2.79 23.33 -20.01
N ALA A 59 3.33 22.15 -19.69
CA ALA A 59 4.50 21.56 -20.36
C ALA A 59 4.20 20.22 -21.05
N PHE A 60 2.92 19.87 -21.25
CA PHE A 60 2.54 18.64 -21.93
C PHE A 60 2.76 18.68 -23.44
N VAL A 61 3.29 17.59 -24.00
CA VAL A 61 3.49 17.42 -25.45
C VAL A 61 2.59 16.29 -25.92
N ASP A 62 1.62 16.60 -26.80
CA ASP A 62 0.67 15.63 -27.36
C ASP A 62 1.20 15.06 -28.69
N PRO A 63 1.62 13.79 -28.75
CA PRO A 63 1.87 13.09 -30.00
C PRO A 63 0.56 12.92 -30.76
N PRO A 64 0.60 13.00 -32.10
CA PRO A 64 -0.39 13.70 -32.94
C PRO A 64 -1.86 13.58 -32.47
N GLY A 65 -2.26 14.44 -31.52
CA GLY A 65 -3.66 14.69 -31.13
C GLY A 65 -4.36 13.57 -30.34
N GLN A 66 -3.62 12.61 -29.78
CA GLN A 66 -4.22 11.49 -29.04
C GLN A 66 -4.87 11.98 -27.75
N VAL A 67 -4.20 12.85 -27.00
CA VAL A 67 -4.80 13.45 -25.80
C VAL A 67 -5.89 14.44 -26.17
N ALA A 68 -5.76 15.17 -27.29
CA ALA A 68 -6.87 15.96 -27.82
C ALA A 68 -8.13 15.12 -28.12
N GLN A 69 -7.96 13.89 -28.64
CA GLN A 69 -9.06 12.94 -28.82
C GLN A 69 -9.69 12.53 -27.48
N ALA A 70 -8.86 12.22 -26.46
CA ALA A 70 -9.34 11.94 -25.11
C ALA A 70 -10.15 13.11 -24.53
N VAL A 71 -9.64 14.34 -24.63
CA VAL A 71 -10.34 15.56 -24.21
C VAL A 71 -11.68 15.70 -24.90
N SER A 72 -11.74 15.48 -26.22
CA SER A 72 -12.99 15.53 -26.98
C SER A 72 -14.01 14.51 -26.46
N MET A 73 -13.59 13.29 -26.13
CA MET A 73 -14.49 12.26 -25.58
C MET A 73 -15.06 12.65 -24.21
N LEU A 74 -14.25 13.29 -23.36
CA LEU A 74 -14.62 13.68 -21.99
C LEU A 74 -15.44 14.98 -21.91
N SER A 75 -15.38 15.84 -22.93
CA SER A 75 -16.02 17.18 -22.94
C SER A 75 -17.19 17.32 -23.91
N ARG A 76 -17.62 16.23 -24.56
CA ARG A 76 -18.76 16.24 -25.50
C ARG A 76 -20.04 16.76 -24.83
N PRO A 77 -20.80 17.68 -25.50
CA PRO A 77 -22.07 18.16 -24.97
C PRO A 77 -23.15 17.07 -24.86
N TYR A 78 -23.12 16.09 -25.76
CA TYR A 78 -24.04 14.96 -25.79
C TYR A 78 -23.23 13.66 -25.97
N GLY A 79 -23.59 12.61 -25.23
CA GLY A 79 -22.85 11.35 -25.24
C GLY A 79 -21.43 11.50 -24.66
N LYS A 80 -21.29 12.31 -23.59
CA LYS A 80 -20.07 12.42 -22.80
C LYS A 80 -19.64 11.03 -22.33
N ILE A 81 -18.35 10.72 -22.49
CA ILE A 81 -17.79 9.47 -21.99
C ILE A 81 -17.37 9.68 -20.54
N HIS A 82 -17.87 8.83 -19.65
CA HIS A 82 -17.55 8.86 -18.22
C HIS A 82 -16.42 7.90 -17.85
N VAL A 83 -16.10 6.92 -18.71
CA VAL A 83 -15.00 5.98 -18.48
C VAL A 83 -14.15 5.89 -19.73
N LEU A 84 -12.87 6.25 -19.61
CA LEU A 84 -11.91 6.29 -20.70
C LEU A 84 -10.64 5.53 -20.34
N VAL A 85 -10.08 4.77 -21.29
CA VAL A 85 -8.78 4.11 -21.12
C VAL A 85 -7.71 4.84 -21.91
N LEU A 86 -6.61 5.19 -21.25
CA LEU A 86 -5.37 5.66 -21.88
C LEU A 86 -4.36 4.52 -21.88
N CYS A 87 -4.13 3.95 -23.05
CA CYS A 87 -3.32 2.76 -23.23
C CYS A 87 -2.02 3.12 -23.94
N GLY A 88 -0.86 2.77 -23.38
CA GLY A 88 0.43 3.08 -24.02
C GLY A 88 1.56 2.34 -23.34
N GLU A 89 2.70 2.18 -24.00
CA GLU A 89 3.87 1.51 -23.40
C GLU A 89 4.51 2.36 -22.28
N ALA A 90 5.43 1.75 -21.52
CA ALA A 90 6.23 2.48 -20.54
C ALA A 90 6.99 3.65 -21.19
N GLY A 91 6.94 4.83 -20.55
CA GLY A 91 7.60 6.04 -21.06
C GLY A 91 6.77 6.87 -22.05
N THR A 92 5.51 6.52 -22.32
CA THR A 92 4.58 7.33 -23.13
C THR A 92 3.97 8.53 -22.40
N GLY A 93 4.17 8.64 -21.08
CA GLY A 93 3.62 9.74 -20.28
C GLY A 93 2.14 9.58 -19.89
N ARG A 94 1.63 8.33 -19.81
CA ARG A 94 0.23 7.98 -19.44
C ARG A 94 -0.34 8.83 -18.30
N ARG A 95 0.41 8.95 -17.20
CA ARG A 95 0.02 9.74 -16.02
C ARG A 95 -0.18 11.21 -16.37
N THR A 96 0.81 11.84 -17.00
CA THR A 96 0.73 13.25 -17.42
C THR A 96 -0.40 13.47 -18.44
N ALA A 97 -0.59 12.54 -19.38
CA ALA A 97 -1.67 12.59 -20.37
C ALA A 97 -3.06 12.55 -19.71
N ALA A 98 -3.25 11.71 -18.69
CA ALA A 98 -4.51 11.63 -17.94
C ALA A 98 -4.84 12.94 -17.23
N LEU A 99 -3.86 13.50 -16.52
CA LEU A 99 -4.01 14.78 -15.82
C LEU A 99 -4.30 15.91 -16.82
N HIS A 100 -3.56 15.98 -17.92
CA HIS A 100 -3.80 16.97 -18.97
C HIS A 100 -5.19 16.84 -19.57
N ALA A 101 -5.63 15.61 -19.89
CA ALA A 101 -6.94 15.35 -20.47
C ALA A 101 -8.08 15.81 -19.55
N LEU A 102 -8.01 15.47 -18.25
CA LEU A 102 -9.01 15.86 -17.26
C LEU A 102 -9.09 17.37 -17.08
N ARG A 103 -7.93 18.05 -17.03
CA ARG A 103 -7.87 19.50 -16.88
C ARG A 103 -8.40 20.23 -18.10
N LYS A 104 -8.05 19.78 -19.32
CA LYS A 104 -8.60 20.35 -20.57
C LYS A 104 -10.07 20.02 -20.78
N ALA A 105 -10.57 18.91 -20.21
CA ALA A 105 -12.00 18.60 -20.17
C ALA A 105 -12.79 19.45 -19.16
N GLY A 106 -12.13 20.32 -18.39
CA GLY A 106 -12.76 21.27 -17.47
C GLY A 106 -12.85 20.80 -16.02
N VAL A 107 -12.28 19.64 -15.65
CA VAL A 107 -12.32 19.14 -14.28
C VAL A 107 -11.40 19.97 -13.37
N PRO A 108 -11.89 20.63 -12.31
CA PRO A 108 -11.10 21.37 -11.32
C PRO A 108 -9.97 20.53 -10.68
N ARG A 109 -8.80 21.14 -10.38
CA ARG A 109 -7.65 20.45 -9.74
C ARG A 109 -8.07 19.68 -8.48
N LYS A 110 -8.86 20.32 -7.60
CA LYS A 110 -9.34 19.72 -6.33
C LYS A 110 -10.32 18.56 -6.49
N GLN A 111 -10.84 18.35 -7.71
CA GLN A 111 -11.80 17.28 -8.02
C GLN A 111 -11.13 16.09 -8.74
N ILE A 112 -9.84 16.19 -9.08
CA ILE A 112 -9.07 15.09 -9.64
C ILE A 112 -8.45 14.28 -8.49
N ASN A 113 -8.73 12.99 -8.47
CA ASN A 113 -8.32 12.09 -7.41
C ASN A 113 -7.51 10.94 -8.02
N TRP A 114 -6.28 10.74 -7.55
CA TRP A 114 -5.49 9.58 -7.95
C TRP A 114 -5.82 8.39 -7.05
N LEU A 115 -6.32 7.31 -7.62
CA LEU A 115 -6.69 6.13 -6.84
C LEU A 115 -5.46 5.33 -6.43
N ILE A 116 -5.36 5.07 -5.14
CA ILE A 116 -4.38 4.18 -4.55
C ILE A 116 -4.95 2.77 -4.65
N LEU A 117 -4.25 1.87 -5.36
CA LEU A 117 -4.67 0.48 -5.57
C LEU A 117 -4.44 -0.38 -4.31
N ASP A 118 -5.20 -0.08 -3.27
CA ASP A 118 -5.21 -0.82 -2.02
C ASP A 118 -6.17 -2.02 -2.09
N TRP A 119 -5.89 -2.91 -3.04
CA TRP A 119 -6.57 -4.19 -3.23
C TRP A 119 -5.55 -5.25 -3.64
N ASP A 120 -5.80 -6.53 -3.32
CA ASP A 120 -4.97 -7.62 -3.82
C ASP A 120 -5.33 -7.98 -5.29
N GLN A 121 -6.59 -7.74 -5.69
CA GLN A 121 -7.07 -7.94 -7.06
C GLN A 121 -8.01 -6.79 -7.46
N PRO A 122 -7.98 -6.33 -8.73
CA PRO A 122 -8.85 -5.27 -9.21
C PRO A 122 -10.34 -5.61 -9.08
N ARG A 123 -11.12 -4.68 -8.52
CA ARG A 123 -12.56 -4.82 -8.29
C ARG A 123 -13.26 -3.51 -8.60
N THR A 124 -14.25 -3.55 -9.50
CA THR A 124 -14.92 -2.32 -9.95
C THR A 124 -15.81 -1.71 -8.89
N GLU A 125 -16.33 -2.53 -7.99
CA GLU A 125 -17.17 -2.12 -6.87
C GLU A 125 -16.41 -1.23 -5.88
N GLN A 126 -15.07 -1.36 -5.85
CA GLN A 126 -14.22 -0.54 -5.00
C GLN A 126 -13.80 0.77 -5.68
N ILE A 127 -14.25 1.05 -6.90
CA ILE A 127 -13.94 2.32 -7.56
C ILE A 127 -15.00 3.36 -7.14
N PRO A 128 -14.60 4.52 -6.59
CA PRO A 128 -15.54 5.59 -6.24
C PRO A 128 -16.12 6.25 -7.50
N HIS A 129 -17.33 6.79 -7.38
CA HIS A 129 -18.03 7.53 -8.43
C HIS A 129 -18.74 8.77 -7.87
N ALA A 130 -18.09 9.48 -6.93
CA ALA A 130 -18.67 10.66 -6.29
C ALA A 130 -18.96 11.80 -7.28
N GLU A 131 -20.04 12.53 -7.02
CA GLU A 131 -20.61 13.51 -7.95
C GLU A 131 -19.61 14.59 -8.38
N GLY A 132 -19.50 14.81 -9.71
CA GLY A 132 -18.64 15.82 -10.30
C GLY A 132 -17.13 15.62 -10.08
N ARG A 133 -16.70 14.45 -9.60
CA ARG A 133 -15.27 14.14 -9.39
C ARG A 133 -14.70 13.32 -10.54
N ALA A 134 -13.39 13.47 -10.75
CA ALA A 134 -12.63 12.61 -11.63
C ALA A 134 -11.68 11.73 -10.84
N PHE A 135 -11.53 10.49 -11.28
CA PHE A 135 -10.68 9.47 -10.69
C PHE A 135 -9.70 8.96 -11.76
N VAL A 136 -8.43 8.83 -11.38
CA VAL A 136 -7.41 8.19 -12.22
C VAL A 136 -7.04 6.85 -11.59
N LEU A 137 -7.22 5.77 -12.35
CA LEU A 137 -6.92 4.40 -11.95
C LEU A 137 -5.76 3.87 -12.78
N ASP A 138 -4.61 3.64 -12.18
CA ASP A 138 -3.43 3.15 -12.89
C ASP A 138 -3.33 1.62 -12.81
N LEU A 139 -3.69 0.91 -13.88
CA LEU A 139 -3.61 -0.54 -13.99
C LEU A 139 -2.40 -1.00 -14.83
N THR A 140 -1.41 -0.14 -15.05
CA THR A 140 -0.31 -0.43 -15.99
C THR A 140 0.59 -1.58 -15.55
N ASP A 141 0.62 -1.91 -14.26
CA ASP A 141 1.38 -3.04 -13.72
C ASP A 141 0.63 -4.38 -13.80
N TYR A 142 -0.64 -4.38 -14.25
CA TYR A 142 -1.44 -5.60 -14.40
C TYR A 142 -1.24 -6.20 -15.81
N ARG A 143 -0.77 -7.45 -15.84
CA ARG A 143 -0.59 -8.20 -17.10
C ARG A 143 -1.88 -8.80 -17.64
N ASP A 144 -2.84 -9.04 -16.76
CA ASP A 144 -4.16 -9.54 -17.11
C ASP A 144 -5.14 -9.07 -16.03
N LEU A 145 -6.39 -8.86 -16.43
CA LEU A 145 -7.49 -8.45 -15.55
C LEU A 145 -8.56 -9.54 -15.60
N SER A 146 -9.23 -9.78 -14.46
CA SER A 146 -10.27 -10.81 -14.39
C SER A 146 -11.46 -10.46 -15.30
N GLU A 147 -12.16 -11.48 -15.79
CA GLU A 147 -13.40 -11.29 -16.54
C GLU A 147 -14.43 -10.49 -15.71
N ASP A 148 -14.51 -10.77 -14.41
CA ASP A 148 -15.35 -10.05 -13.45
C ASP A 148 -15.06 -8.54 -13.39
N PHE A 149 -13.79 -8.15 -13.52
CA PHE A 149 -13.42 -6.74 -13.56
C PHE A 149 -13.98 -6.08 -14.83
N TYR A 150 -13.84 -6.74 -15.98
CA TYR A 150 -14.37 -6.20 -17.24
C TYR A 150 -15.89 -6.14 -17.24
N THR A 151 -16.59 -7.18 -16.80
CA THR A 151 -18.06 -7.18 -16.75
C THR A 151 -18.59 -6.12 -15.79
N GLY A 152 -17.95 -5.95 -14.62
CA GLY A 152 -18.30 -4.93 -13.64
C GLY A 152 -18.13 -3.49 -14.13
N LEU A 153 -17.29 -3.23 -15.15
CA LEU A 153 -17.12 -1.89 -15.71
C LEU A 153 -18.41 -1.36 -16.36
N ALA A 154 -19.28 -2.23 -16.87
CA ALA A 154 -20.54 -1.81 -17.47
C ALA A 154 -21.49 -1.21 -16.42
N ASP A 155 -21.53 -1.78 -15.22
CA ASP A 155 -22.35 -1.24 -14.13
C ASP A 155 -21.71 0.01 -13.52
N TYR A 156 -20.38 0.03 -13.39
CA TYR A 156 -19.66 1.24 -13.00
C TYR A 156 -19.88 2.40 -13.99
N GLN A 157 -19.89 2.13 -15.31
CA GLN A 157 -20.18 3.16 -16.33
C GLN A 157 -21.55 3.82 -16.12
N LYS A 158 -22.58 3.03 -15.79
CA LYS A 158 -23.93 3.56 -15.48
C LYS A 158 -23.91 4.43 -14.22
N GLN A 159 -23.21 3.98 -13.17
CA GLN A 159 -23.08 4.72 -11.91
C GLN A 159 -22.33 6.03 -12.10
N ALA A 160 -21.19 6.00 -12.81
CA ALA A 160 -20.41 7.18 -13.12
C ALA A 160 -21.18 8.17 -13.99
N GLN A 161 -21.97 7.69 -14.95
CA GLN A 161 -22.86 8.55 -15.73
C GLN A 161 -23.95 9.21 -14.87
N ALA A 162 -24.58 8.46 -13.97
CA ALA A 162 -25.62 8.98 -13.08
C ALA A 162 -25.09 10.07 -12.13
N ALA A 163 -23.83 9.95 -11.69
CA ALA A 163 -23.17 10.91 -10.80
C ALA A 163 -22.36 12.00 -11.54
N ASP A 164 -22.37 12.03 -12.87
CA ASP A 164 -21.44 12.85 -13.68
C ASP A 164 -19.96 12.72 -13.25
N ALA A 165 -19.58 11.55 -12.74
CA ALA A 165 -18.21 11.22 -12.39
C ALA A 165 -17.42 10.80 -13.63
N VAL A 166 -16.10 11.00 -13.60
CA VAL A 166 -15.19 10.60 -14.69
C VAL A 166 -14.13 9.64 -14.17
N LEU A 167 -13.93 8.52 -14.84
CA LEU A 167 -12.84 7.57 -14.58
C LEU A 167 -11.90 7.52 -15.78
N VAL A 168 -10.62 7.77 -15.54
CA VAL A 168 -9.55 7.54 -16.51
C VAL A 168 -8.70 6.36 -16.05
N ILE A 169 -8.71 5.28 -16.83
CA ILE A 169 -7.93 4.07 -16.57
C ILE A 169 -6.62 4.13 -17.38
N LEU A 170 -5.48 3.94 -16.73
CA LEU A 170 -4.20 3.79 -17.41
C LEU A 170 -3.88 2.31 -17.55
N ALA A 171 -3.45 1.87 -18.73
CA ALA A 171 -3.12 0.47 -18.95
C ALA A 171 -1.94 0.27 -19.89
N ASP A 172 -1.31 -0.90 -19.79
CA ASP A 172 -0.35 -1.37 -20.79
C ASP A 172 -1.09 -2.05 -21.96
N PRO A 173 -0.67 -1.86 -23.22
CA PRO A 173 -1.29 -2.50 -24.38
C PRO A 173 -1.38 -4.01 -24.30
N ASN A 174 -0.44 -4.67 -23.61
CA ASN A 174 -0.46 -6.11 -23.45
C ASN A 174 -1.41 -6.59 -22.33
N GLY A 175 -1.72 -5.71 -21.37
CA GLY A 175 -2.57 -6.03 -20.21
C GLY A 175 -4.05 -5.66 -20.38
N TRP A 176 -4.37 -4.76 -21.31
CA TRP A 176 -5.74 -4.32 -21.57
C TRP A 176 -6.38 -5.08 -22.73
N ASN A 177 -7.28 -6.02 -22.43
CA ASN A 177 -8.01 -6.79 -23.44
C ASN A 177 -9.46 -7.08 -23.00
N PRO A 178 -10.36 -6.08 -23.07
CA PRO A 178 -11.75 -6.25 -22.66
C PRO A 178 -12.55 -7.18 -23.58
N LYS A 179 -12.05 -7.51 -24.78
CA LYS A 179 -12.75 -8.33 -25.79
C LYS A 179 -14.21 -7.86 -25.97
N ALA A 180 -15.18 -8.78 -25.82
CA ALA A 180 -16.61 -8.49 -25.86
C ALA A 180 -17.23 -8.28 -24.46
N LEU A 181 -16.43 -8.34 -23.39
CA LEU A 181 -16.91 -8.26 -22.01
C LEU A 181 -17.22 -6.82 -21.57
N ALA A 182 -16.51 -5.83 -22.15
CA ALA A 182 -16.72 -4.42 -21.86
C ALA A 182 -16.54 -3.56 -23.10
N THR A 183 -17.41 -2.56 -23.28
CA THR A 183 -17.26 -1.55 -24.34
C THR A 183 -16.75 -0.25 -23.71
N VAL A 184 -15.43 -0.12 -23.61
CA VAL A 184 -14.77 1.06 -23.03
C VAL A 184 -13.92 1.76 -24.09
N PRO A 185 -14.19 3.05 -24.42
CA PRO A 185 -13.36 3.81 -25.33
C PRO A 185 -11.89 3.80 -24.87
N THR A 186 -11.00 3.44 -25.79
CA THR A 186 -9.56 3.33 -25.53
C THR A 186 -8.80 4.24 -26.50
N VAL A 187 -7.92 5.07 -25.96
CA VAL A 187 -7.01 5.93 -26.72
C VAL A 187 -5.60 5.39 -26.56
N HIS A 188 -4.96 5.10 -27.69
CA HIS A 188 -3.58 4.60 -27.70
C HIS A 188 -2.58 5.76 -27.74
N LEU A 189 -1.77 5.85 -26.70
CA LEU A 189 -0.72 6.85 -26.55
C LEU A 189 0.55 6.41 -27.27
N ALA A 190 1.13 7.31 -28.05
CA ALA A 190 2.45 7.21 -28.61
C ALA A 190 3.47 7.92 -27.71
N ARG A 191 4.73 7.60 -27.90
CA ARG A 191 5.82 8.23 -27.14
C ARG A 191 6.12 9.62 -27.70
N PRO A 192 6.14 10.68 -26.87
CA PRO A 192 6.57 12.00 -27.32
C PRO A 192 8.08 12.04 -27.55
N SER A 193 8.51 12.94 -28.44
CA SER A 193 9.94 13.22 -28.67
C SER A 193 10.57 13.82 -27.41
N ALA A 194 11.69 13.26 -26.96
CA ALA A 194 12.44 13.76 -25.80
C ALA A 194 12.82 15.24 -25.95
N ALA A 195 13.27 15.64 -27.15
CA ALA A 195 13.63 17.03 -27.44
C ALA A 195 12.44 17.98 -27.27
N LYS A 196 11.26 17.60 -27.76
CA LYS A 196 10.03 18.39 -27.58
C LYS A 196 9.60 18.47 -26.12
N VAL A 197 9.76 17.38 -25.36
CA VAL A 197 9.48 17.36 -23.93
C VAL A 197 10.44 18.30 -23.18
N ALA A 198 11.74 18.24 -23.48
CA ALA A 198 12.73 19.13 -22.88
C ALA A 198 12.41 20.60 -23.15
N GLU A 199 12.08 20.92 -24.39
CA GLU A 199 11.72 22.26 -24.82
C GLU A 199 10.45 22.77 -24.11
N ALA A 200 9.40 21.96 -24.03
CA ALA A 200 8.16 22.31 -23.35
C ALA A 200 8.36 22.52 -21.83
N HIS A 201 9.13 21.64 -21.18
CA HIS A 201 9.49 21.79 -19.77
C HIS A 201 10.33 23.05 -19.53
N LEU A 202 11.31 23.37 -20.39
CA LEU A 202 12.12 24.59 -20.24
C LEU A 202 11.32 25.86 -20.46
N ARG A 203 10.39 25.89 -21.43
CA ARG A 203 9.48 27.03 -21.61
C ARG A 203 8.72 27.36 -20.33
N HIS A 204 8.39 26.35 -19.54
CA HIS A 204 7.69 26.52 -18.26
C HIS A 204 8.63 26.85 -17.10
N LEU A 205 9.73 26.10 -16.95
CA LEU A 205 10.62 26.20 -15.79
C LEU A 205 11.63 27.36 -15.90
N ALA A 206 12.17 27.60 -17.10
CA ALA A 206 13.25 28.55 -17.36
C ALA A 206 13.22 29.00 -18.84
N ALA A 207 12.20 29.78 -19.21
CA ALA A 207 11.94 30.16 -20.61
C ALA A 207 13.15 30.83 -21.31
N GLY A 208 13.99 31.55 -20.56
CA GLY A 208 15.20 32.21 -21.05
C GLY A 208 16.38 31.28 -21.37
N ARG A 209 16.26 29.97 -21.10
CA ARG A 209 17.32 28.96 -21.34
C ARG A 209 16.91 27.89 -22.36
N VAL A 210 15.81 28.09 -23.09
CA VAL A 210 15.33 27.13 -24.10
C VAL A 210 16.34 26.96 -25.23
N ASP A 211 17.03 28.04 -25.60
CA ASP A 211 18.07 28.08 -26.62
C ASP A 211 19.27 27.21 -26.28
N TRP A 212 19.54 26.93 -25.00
CA TRP A 212 20.61 26.02 -24.57
C TRP A 212 20.48 24.62 -25.19
N LEU A 213 19.26 24.14 -25.45
CA LEU A 213 19.03 22.85 -26.13
C LEU A 213 19.57 22.80 -27.56
N THR A 214 19.98 23.94 -28.13
CA THR A 214 20.51 24.03 -29.50
C THR A 214 21.99 24.43 -29.55
N HIS A 215 22.61 24.68 -28.39
CA HIS A 215 24.02 25.05 -28.28
C HIS A 215 24.89 23.85 -27.84
N ASP A 216 26.15 23.85 -28.29
CA ASP A 216 27.15 22.91 -27.77
C ASP A 216 27.44 23.22 -26.29
N PRO A 217 27.53 22.21 -25.40
CA PRO A 217 27.57 20.76 -25.67
C PRO A 217 26.21 20.04 -25.51
N LEU A 218 25.09 20.77 -25.47
CA LEU A 218 23.77 20.23 -25.11
C LEU A 218 22.91 19.82 -26.31
N ASN A 219 23.22 20.33 -27.50
CA ASN A 219 22.47 20.15 -28.75
C ASN A 219 22.27 18.68 -29.18
N ASP A 220 23.25 17.82 -28.93
CA ASP A 220 23.26 16.43 -29.43
C ASP A 220 22.96 15.39 -28.33
N LEU A 221 22.53 15.84 -27.14
CA LEU A 221 22.38 14.94 -26.00
C LEU A 221 21.10 14.10 -26.04
N LEU A 222 20.08 14.57 -26.75
CA LEU A 222 18.80 13.87 -26.91
C LEU A 222 18.70 13.25 -28.30
N ALA A 223 19.14 12.01 -28.42
CA ALA A 223 18.92 11.22 -29.63
C ALA A 223 17.40 11.11 -29.96
N PRO A 224 17.01 10.93 -31.23
CA PRO A 224 15.60 10.80 -31.62
C PRO A 224 14.84 9.70 -30.85
N GLU A 225 15.53 8.61 -30.48
CA GLU A 225 14.98 7.47 -29.75
C GLU A 225 15.02 7.63 -28.21
N ALA A 226 15.53 8.77 -27.71
CA ALA A 226 15.77 8.98 -26.28
C ALA A 226 14.49 9.04 -25.43
N PRO A 227 14.57 8.62 -24.15
CA PRO A 227 13.67 8.91 -23.05
C PRO A 227 12.76 10.13 -23.14
N ALA A 228 11.42 10.04 -23.09
CA ALA A 228 10.66 11.25 -22.73
C ALA A 228 11.10 11.79 -21.34
N SER A 229 11.41 10.86 -20.42
CA SER A 229 12.03 11.14 -19.12
C SER A 229 13.38 11.82 -19.21
N ASP A 230 14.18 11.51 -20.24
CA ASP A 230 15.50 12.11 -20.44
C ASP A 230 15.37 13.56 -20.88
N GLY A 231 14.38 13.86 -21.73
CA GLY A 231 14.02 15.24 -22.06
C GLY A 231 13.63 16.05 -20.81
N ALA A 232 12.74 15.52 -19.98
CA ALA A 232 12.35 16.17 -18.73
C ALA A 232 13.53 16.31 -17.74
N ARG A 233 14.45 15.34 -17.71
CA ARG A 233 15.66 15.39 -16.88
C ARG A 233 16.62 16.48 -17.37
N LEU A 234 16.89 16.56 -18.67
CA LEU A 234 17.76 17.61 -19.23
C LEU A 234 17.22 18.99 -18.91
N ALA A 235 15.91 19.19 -19.12
CA ALA A 235 15.25 20.46 -18.83
C ALA A 235 15.38 20.88 -17.36
N ARG A 236 15.24 19.94 -16.41
CA ARG A 236 15.45 20.23 -14.99
C ARG A 236 16.90 20.59 -14.68
N LEU A 237 17.88 19.84 -15.21
CA LEU A 237 19.30 20.16 -15.00
C LEU A 237 19.66 21.55 -15.53
N ILE A 238 19.14 21.94 -16.69
CA ILE A 238 19.34 23.28 -17.26
C ILE A 238 18.65 24.35 -16.39
N ALA A 239 17.43 24.09 -15.91
CA ALA A 239 16.68 25.04 -15.08
C ALA A 239 17.34 25.25 -13.70
N GLU A 240 17.90 24.20 -13.10
CA GLU A 240 18.51 24.21 -11.76
C GLU A 240 19.99 24.66 -11.76
N ALA A 241 20.61 24.81 -12.93
CA ALA A 241 22.00 25.24 -13.04
C ALA A 241 22.19 26.64 -12.43
N LYS A 242 23.00 26.72 -11.37
CA LYS A 242 23.30 27.98 -10.64
C LYS A 242 24.19 28.91 -11.44
N ASP A 243 25.09 28.34 -12.24
CA ASP A 243 26.02 29.05 -13.12
C ASP A 243 25.62 28.81 -14.58
N ASP A 244 25.99 29.72 -15.48
CA ASP A 244 25.77 29.57 -16.93
C ASP A 244 26.76 28.56 -17.59
N ASP A 245 27.14 27.51 -16.85
CA ASP A 245 28.06 26.45 -17.32
C ASP A 245 27.28 25.30 -17.98
N GLN A 246 27.10 25.41 -19.29
CA GLN A 246 26.48 24.37 -20.12
C GLN A 246 27.30 23.07 -20.16
N SER A 247 28.61 23.13 -19.91
CA SER A 247 29.49 21.95 -19.92
C SER A 247 29.28 21.08 -18.69
N ALA A 248 29.10 21.68 -17.51
CA ALA A 248 28.74 20.96 -16.29
C ALA A 248 27.42 20.21 -16.44
N VAL A 249 26.40 20.89 -16.99
CA VAL A 249 25.09 20.28 -17.31
C VAL A 249 25.25 19.14 -18.30
N GLY A 250 26.03 19.35 -19.37
CA GLY A 250 26.32 18.34 -20.38
C GLY A 250 26.96 17.09 -19.80
N LYS A 251 27.94 17.21 -18.89
CA LYS A 251 28.58 16.09 -18.19
C LYS A 251 27.62 15.35 -17.26
N GLN A 252 26.82 16.10 -16.48
CA GLN A 252 25.83 15.52 -15.57
C GLN A 252 24.71 14.80 -16.34
N PHE A 253 24.39 15.29 -17.54
CA PHE A 253 23.42 14.67 -18.41
C PHE A 253 23.98 13.45 -19.15
N THR A 254 25.19 13.52 -19.71
CA THR A 254 25.61 12.55 -20.72
C THR A 254 26.02 11.20 -20.17
N ASP A 255 26.93 11.08 -19.21
CA ASP A 255 27.73 9.86 -19.36
C ASP A 255 28.42 9.25 -18.15
N TRP A 256 27.70 9.07 -17.04
CA TRP A 256 28.21 8.11 -16.06
C TRP A 256 28.41 6.71 -16.65
N GLN A 257 27.61 6.29 -17.63
CA GLN A 257 27.75 4.96 -18.21
C GLN A 257 29.05 4.79 -19.00
N LYS A 258 29.34 5.62 -19.99
CA LYS A 258 30.60 5.55 -20.77
C LYS A 258 31.81 6.00 -19.97
N HIS A 259 31.65 6.96 -19.05
CA HIS A 259 32.70 7.32 -18.11
C HIS A 259 33.12 6.10 -17.30
N LEU A 260 32.17 5.40 -16.68
CA LEU A 260 32.44 4.19 -15.91
C LEU A 260 32.92 3.04 -16.81
N GLU A 261 32.39 2.87 -18.02
CA GLU A 261 32.88 1.89 -18.99
C GLU A 261 34.36 2.13 -19.31
N THR A 262 34.71 3.35 -19.71
CA THR A 262 36.09 3.76 -19.99
C THR A 262 36.97 3.62 -18.75
N TRP A 263 36.47 4.01 -17.57
CA TRP A 263 37.21 3.95 -16.32
C TRP A 263 37.51 2.49 -15.95
N PHE A 264 36.51 1.60 -16.00
CA PHE A 264 36.68 0.18 -15.69
C PHE A 264 37.56 -0.52 -16.74
N GLU A 265 37.50 -0.14 -18.02
CA GLU A 265 38.41 -0.66 -19.05
C GLU A 265 39.86 -0.26 -18.78
N ARG A 266 40.12 1.01 -18.42
CA ARG A 266 41.46 1.49 -18.08
C ARG A 266 42.02 0.82 -16.83
N HIS A 267 41.16 0.52 -15.86
CA HIS A 267 41.51 -0.11 -14.59
C HIS A 267 41.26 -1.63 -14.63
N SER A 268 41.57 -2.32 -15.73
CA SER A 268 41.31 -3.76 -15.87
C SER A 268 42.43 -4.69 -15.45
N ALA A 269 43.60 -4.15 -15.07
CA ALA A 269 44.72 -4.99 -14.69
C ALA A 269 44.50 -5.60 -13.29
N PRO A 270 45.14 -6.74 -12.96
CA PRO A 270 45.06 -7.33 -11.63
C PRO A 270 45.48 -6.37 -10.50
N GLY A 271 46.42 -5.46 -10.79
CA GLY A 271 46.88 -4.44 -9.85
C GLY A 271 45.85 -3.35 -9.52
N ASP A 272 44.85 -3.13 -10.37
CA ASP A 272 43.84 -2.07 -10.19
C ASP A 272 42.63 -2.52 -9.36
N LEU A 273 42.66 -3.76 -8.87
CA LEU A 273 41.56 -4.34 -8.11
C LEU A 273 41.32 -3.59 -6.79
N GLN A 274 42.36 -2.97 -6.21
CA GLN A 274 42.23 -2.12 -5.02
C GLN A 274 41.47 -0.83 -5.32
N GLU A 275 41.79 -0.14 -6.42
CA GLU A 275 41.10 1.07 -6.87
C GLU A 275 39.64 0.77 -7.24
N ARG A 276 39.36 -0.38 -7.87
CA ARG A 276 37.99 -0.83 -8.14
C ARG A 276 37.19 -1.09 -6.86
N ALA A 277 37.79 -1.77 -5.87
CA ALA A 277 37.15 -1.99 -4.58
C ALA A 277 36.91 -0.66 -3.84
N LEU A 278 37.86 0.28 -3.94
CA LEU A 278 37.75 1.61 -3.36
C LEU A 278 36.62 2.43 -4.01
N LEU A 279 36.50 2.44 -5.33
CA LEU A 279 35.40 3.12 -6.03
C LEU A 279 34.04 2.60 -5.55
N ILE A 280 33.88 1.27 -5.42
CA ILE A 280 32.63 0.65 -4.95
C ILE A 280 32.35 1.01 -3.49
N ALA A 281 33.37 0.97 -2.63
CA ALA A 281 33.25 1.35 -1.22
C ALA A 281 32.89 2.83 -1.04
N ALA A 282 33.56 3.72 -1.76
CA ALA A 282 33.28 5.16 -1.76
C ALA A 282 31.88 5.46 -2.31
N ALA A 283 31.41 4.69 -3.31
CA ALA A 283 30.06 4.83 -3.83
C ALA A 283 28.97 4.40 -2.83
N LEU A 284 29.18 3.29 -2.11
CA LEU A 284 28.25 2.82 -1.08
C LEU A 284 28.25 3.74 0.15
N LEU A 285 29.41 4.26 0.54
CA LEU A 285 29.63 5.02 1.77
C LEU A 285 30.00 6.48 1.50
N ASP A 286 29.43 7.08 0.45
CA ASP A 286 29.71 8.48 0.09
C ASP A 286 29.47 9.42 1.28
N GLY A 287 30.45 10.27 1.56
CA GLY A 287 30.48 11.20 2.69
C GLY A 287 30.95 10.58 4.02
N ALA A 288 31.26 9.28 4.08
CA ALA A 288 31.78 8.65 5.30
C ALA A 288 33.27 8.98 5.53
N PRO A 289 33.77 8.90 6.78
CA PRO A 289 35.17 9.14 7.10
C PRO A 289 36.12 8.22 6.32
N ALA A 290 37.28 8.72 5.94
CA ALA A 290 38.25 8.01 5.11
C ALA A 290 38.62 6.62 5.67
N ALA A 291 38.81 6.51 6.99
CA ALA A 291 39.10 5.24 7.65
C ALA A 291 38.01 4.18 7.43
N VAL A 292 36.74 4.60 7.41
CA VAL A 292 35.59 3.71 7.20
C VAL A 292 35.54 3.23 5.75
N VAL A 293 35.69 4.16 4.80
CA VAL A 293 35.66 3.85 3.36
C VAL A 293 36.82 2.94 2.97
N LEU A 294 38.04 3.26 3.42
CA LEU A 294 39.23 2.48 3.12
C LEU A 294 39.16 1.07 3.71
N GLY A 295 38.77 0.92 4.98
CA GLY A 295 38.64 -0.41 5.57
C GLY A 295 37.49 -1.24 4.97
N ALA A 296 36.42 -0.59 4.50
CA ALA A 296 35.37 -1.27 3.73
C ALA A 296 35.89 -1.73 2.35
N ALA A 297 36.71 -0.92 1.68
CA ALA A 297 37.36 -1.26 0.42
C ALA A 297 38.32 -2.45 0.57
N ASP A 298 39.15 -2.46 1.61
CA ASP A 298 40.09 -3.56 1.90
C ASP A 298 39.36 -4.88 2.18
N GLN A 299 38.22 -4.81 2.88
CA GLN A 299 37.37 -5.98 3.09
C GLN A 299 36.80 -6.51 1.76
N LEU A 300 36.26 -5.64 0.90
CA LEU A 300 35.74 -6.04 -0.41
C LEU A 300 36.84 -6.65 -1.28
N PHE A 301 38.01 -6.01 -1.32
CA PHE A 301 39.19 -6.47 -2.04
C PHE A 301 39.59 -7.88 -1.61
N THR A 302 39.66 -8.14 -0.31
CA THR A 302 39.97 -9.47 0.24
C THR A 302 38.88 -10.49 -0.12
N GLN A 303 37.61 -10.09 -0.05
CA GLN A 303 36.47 -10.97 -0.32
C GLN A 303 36.40 -11.44 -1.78
N VAL A 304 36.92 -10.65 -2.71
CA VAL A 304 37.05 -11.04 -4.13
C VAL A 304 38.38 -11.73 -4.46
N GLY A 305 39.15 -12.12 -3.44
CA GLY A 305 40.40 -12.87 -3.59
C GLY A 305 41.65 -12.02 -3.81
N GLY A 306 41.59 -10.72 -3.52
CA GLY A 306 42.76 -9.84 -3.54
C GLY A 306 43.70 -10.11 -2.36
N GLU A 307 45.01 -10.06 -2.61
CA GLU A 307 46.05 -10.14 -1.58
C GLU A 307 46.67 -8.76 -1.34
N LEU A 308 46.70 -8.30 -0.09
CA LEU A 308 47.32 -7.02 0.24
C LEU A 308 48.85 -7.11 0.05
N PRO A 309 49.50 -6.05 -0.47
CA PRO A 309 50.94 -6.03 -0.69
C PRO A 309 51.72 -6.20 0.62
N ARG A 310 52.93 -6.77 0.53
CA ARG A 310 53.84 -6.90 1.67
C ARG A 310 54.17 -5.53 2.25
N GLY A 311 53.79 -5.30 3.51
CA GLY A 311 53.88 -4.02 4.22
C GLY A 311 52.52 -3.33 4.44
N GLY A 312 51.43 -3.94 3.96
CA GLY A 312 50.05 -3.54 4.30
C GLY A 312 49.72 -2.13 3.81
N ALA A 313 49.07 -1.34 4.68
CA ALA A 313 48.68 0.04 4.37
C ALA A 313 49.88 0.95 4.00
N LEU A 314 51.10 0.62 4.45
CA LEU A 314 52.31 1.40 4.16
C LEU A 314 52.88 1.16 2.75
N SER A 315 52.38 0.16 2.02
CA SER A 315 52.93 -0.24 0.71
C SER A 315 52.08 0.21 -0.48
N GLY A 316 50.98 0.91 -0.24
CA GLY A 316 50.11 1.49 -1.26
C GLY A 316 50.46 2.93 -1.62
N ARG A 317 49.74 3.48 -2.61
CA ARG A 317 49.79 4.93 -2.93
C ARG A 317 49.17 5.75 -1.79
N ASP A 318 49.65 6.99 -1.63
CA ASP A 318 49.04 7.95 -0.71
C ASP A 318 47.55 8.19 -1.02
N LEU A 319 46.79 8.55 0.00
CA LEU A 319 45.33 8.68 -0.08
C LEU A 319 44.91 9.64 -1.20
N ASP A 320 45.53 10.81 -1.33
CA ASP A 320 45.23 11.78 -2.39
C ASP A 320 45.32 11.16 -3.79
N LYS A 321 46.37 10.36 -4.05
CA LYS A 321 46.55 9.68 -5.33
C LYS A 321 45.53 8.56 -5.56
N ARG A 322 45.04 7.92 -4.50
CA ARG A 322 43.97 6.93 -4.59
C ARG A 322 42.62 7.60 -4.85
N LEU A 323 42.35 8.75 -4.24
CA LEU A 323 41.12 9.53 -4.47
C LEU A 323 41.08 10.10 -5.89
N ASP A 324 42.21 10.65 -6.37
CA ASP A 324 42.34 11.11 -7.76
C ASP A 324 42.05 9.98 -8.77
N ALA A 325 42.48 8.75 -8.47
CA ALA A 325 42.28 7.60 -9.36
C ALA A 325 40.82 7.17 -9.51
N ILE A 326 39.97 7.45 -8.51
CA ILE A 326 38.54 7.11 -8.52
C ILE A 326 37.65 8.34 -8.71
N ASP A 327 38.24 9.49 -9.09
CA ASP A 327 37.55 10.77 -9.25
C ASP A 327 36.82 11.27 -7.97
N ALA A 328 37.33 10.91 -6.79
CA ALA A 328 36.80 11.35 -5.49
C ALA A 328 37.49 12.62 -4.97
N SER A 329 36.92 13.21 -3.92
CA SER A 329 37.54 14.26 -3.12
C SER A 329 37.09 14.23 -1.66
N TYR A 330 37.71 15.06 -0.85
CA TYR A 330 37.24 15.34 0.50
C TYR A 330 35.97 16.19 0.46
N ARG A 331 34.99 15.88 1.32
CA ARG A 331 33.79 16.69 1.57
C ARG A 331 34.03 17.69 2.71
N ASP A 332 34.70 17.23 3.76
CA ASP A 332 35.15 17.97 4.93
C ASP A 332 36.54 17.44 5.33
N ASP A 333 37.01 17.74 6.54
CA ASP A 333 38.36 17.35 7.00
C ASP A 333 38.59 15.82 7.04
N GLU A 334 37.54 15.00 7.10
CA GLU A 334 37.68 13.54 7.25
C GLU A 334 36.89 12.71 6.22
N GLY A 335 35.85 13.25 5.61
CA GLY A 335 34.90 12.54 4.75
C GLY A 335 35.32 12.47 3.29
N ILE A 336 35.19 11.29 2.67
CA ILE A 336 35.42 11.09 1.23
C ILE A 336 34.08 11.15 0.48
N SER A 337 34.04 11.85 -0.66
CA SER A 337 32.86 11.91 -1.52
C SER A 337 33.20 11.82 -3.02
N LEU A 338 32.40 11.04 -3.74
CA LEU A 338 32.33 11.01 -5.21
C LEU A 338 31.36 12.07 -5.75
N GLU A 339 30.43 12.52 -4.91
CA GLU A 339 29.38 13.46 -5.29
C GLU A 339 29.84 14.92 -5.35
N GLU A 340 30.91 15.26 -4.62
CA GLU A 340 31.40 16.64 -4.48
C GLU A 340 31.85 17.25 -5.82
N LYS A 341 32.68 16.52 -6.58
CA LYS A 341 33.12 16.92 -7.93
C LYS A 341 32.15 16.47 -9.03
N GLN A 342 31.42 15.38 -8.80
CA GLN A 342 30.77 14.60 -9.85
C GLN A 342 29.39 14.08 -9.39
N ARG A 343 28.42 15.00 -9.30
CA ARG A 343 27.06 14.67 -8.83
C ARG A 343 26.40 13.54 -9.63
N GLY A 344 25.98 12.50 -8.93
CA GLY A 344 25.35 11.29 -9.43
C GLY A 344 26.30 10.12 -9.67
N LEU A 345 27.62 10.32 -9.53
CA LEU A 345 28.62 9.28 -9.78
C LEU A 345 28.49 8.10 -8.81
N SER A 346 28.19 8.34 -7.52
CA SER A 346 28.10 7.26 -6.52
C SER A 346 27.00 6.25 -6.88
N GLY A 347 25.79 6.75 -7.13
CA GLY A 347 24.66 5.93 -7.54
C GLY A 347 24.89 5.27 -8.89
N ALA A 348 25.53 5.95 -9.84
CA ALA A 348 25.82 5.40 -11.15
C ALA A 348 26.86 4.26 -11.09
N ALA A 349 27.92 4.40 -10.28
CA ALA A 349 28.94 3.38 -10.09
C ALA A 349 28.35 2.06 -9.56
N LEU A 350 27.50 2.13 -8.53
CA LEU A 350 26.83 0.96 -7.98
C LEU A 350 25.91 0.28 -9.03
N LYS A 351 25.11 1.08 -9.75
CA LYS A 351 24.22 0.56 -10.81
C LYS A 351 25.01 -0.07 -11.97
N TYR A 352 26.15 0.53 -12.34
CA TYR A 352 27.03 0.02 -13.39
C TYR A 352 27.59 -1.35 -13.02
N VAL A 353 28.21 -1.47 -11.83
CA VAL A 353 28.77 -2.74 -11.36
C VAL A 353 27.67 -3.80 -11.24
N TRP A 354 26.50 -3.43 -10.71
CA TRP A 354 25.35 -4.32 -10.59
C TRP A 354 24.87 -4.90 -11.93
N ARG A 355 24.86 -4.07 -12.98
CA ARG A 355 24.48 -4.49 -14.34
C ARG A 355 25.56 -5.31 -15.03
N GLN A 356 26.81 -4.86 -14.99
CA GLN A 356 27.92 -5.40 -15.77
C GLN A 356 28.61 -6.60 -15.11
N ARG A 357 28.37 -6.85 -13.82
CA ARG A 357 28.95 -7.97 -13.06
C ARG A 357 27.88 -8.75 -12.28
N PRO A 358 26.95 -9.48 -12.94
CA PRO A 358 25.90 -10.24 -12.27
C PRO A 358 26.40 -11.22 -11.20
N GLN A 359 27.58 -11.82 -11.42
CA GLN A 359 28.24 -12.73 -10.48
C GLN A 359 28.69 -12.05 -9.18
N LEU A 360 28.87 -10.72 -9.19
CA LEU A 360 29.30 -9.97 -8.02
C LEU A 360 28.12 -9.55 -7.12
N ARG A 361 26.87 -9.60 -7.61
CA ARG A 361 25.68 -9.22 -6.83
C ARG A 361 25.59 -9.91 -5.45
N PRO A 362 25.66 -11.25 -5.34
CA PRO A 362 25.63 -11.89 -4.03
C PRO A 362 26.83 -11.49 -3.15
N VAL A 363 28.01 -11.28 -3.75
CA VAL A 363 29.23 -10.86 -3.04
C VAL A 363 29.08 -9.44 -2.50
N LEU A 364 28.55 -8.50 -3.27
CA LEU A 364 28.33 -7.11 -2.84
C LEU A 364 27.32 -7.03 -1.70
N LEU A 365 26.23 -7.80 -1.78
CA LEU A 365 25.22 -7.80 -0.72
C LEU A 365 25.73 -8.46 0.56
N GLU A 366 26.49 -9.55 0.44
CA GLU A 366 27.18 -10.18 1.57
C GLU A 366 28.19 -9.22 2.20
N TRP A 367 29.03 -8.59 1.39
CA TRP A 367 30.00 -7.60 1.83
C TRP A 367 29.33 -6.44 2.56
N ALA A 368 28.26 -5.86 1.98
CA ALA A 368 27.47 -4.81 2.61
C ALA A 368 26.92 -5.26 3.98
N SER A 369 26.49 -6.53 4.10
CA SER A 369 26.07 -7.14 5.36
C SER A 369 27.21 -7.22 6.38
N GLN A 370 28.43 -7.52 5.93
CA GLN A 370 29.59 -7.73 6.79
C GLN A 370 30.17 -6.42 7.30
N ILE A 371 30.29 -5.37 6.47
CA ILE A 371 30.78 -4.05 6.92
C ILE A 371 29.82 -3.40 7.91
N SER A 372 28.51 -3.69 7.79
CA SER A 372 27.44 -3.15 8.63
C SER A 372 27.13 -4.01 9.85
N ALA A 373 27.81 -5.14 10.03
CA ALA A 373 27.62 -6.00 11.21
C ALA A 373 27.97 -5.28 12.53
N PRO A 374 27.46 -5.75 13.68
CA PRO A 374 27.82 -5.19 14.99
C PRO A 374 29.33 -5.16 15.19
N ASN A 375 29.82 -4.03 15.72
CA ASN A 375 31.25 -3.77 15.93
C ASN A 375 32.10 -3.83 14.64
N LYS A 376 31.48 -3.66 13.46
CA LYS A 376 32.18 -3.55 12.18
C LYS A 376 32.23 -2.10 11.71
N ILE A 377 33.07 -1.89 10.70
CA ILE A 377 33.59 -0.57 10.36
C ILE A 377 32.51 0.43 9.92
N ALA A 378 31.42 -0.04 9.32
CA ALA A 378 30.35 0.78 8.78
C ALA A 378 29.04 0.68 9.61
N VAL A 379 29.09 0.21 10.86
CA VAL A 379 27.90 0.06 11.72
C VAL A 379 27.15 1.38 11.98
N ARG A 380 27.81 2.54 11.82
CA ARG A 380 27.15 3.86 11.96
C ARG A 380 26.51 4.36 10.66
N HIS A 381 26.64 3.61 9.56
CA HIS A 381 26.21 4.01 8.22
C HIS A 381 25.14 3.07 7.63
N LEU A 382 24.39 2.34 8.48
CA LEU A 382 23.37 1.38 8.03
C LEU A 382 22.31 2.03 7.12
N GLN A 383 21.79 3.20 7.48
CA GLN A 383 20.77 3.89 6.69
C GLN A 383 21.25 4.16 5.26
N ARG A 384 22.47 4.70 5.13
CA ARG A 384 23.09 4.97 3.83
C ARG A 384 23.22 3.70 2.99
N ILE A 385 23.62 2.59 3.61
CA ILE A 385 23.71 1.29 2.92
C ILE A 385 22.32 0.87 2.42
N ALA A 386 21.27 0.99 3.24
CA ALA A 386 19.89 0.73 2.80
C ALA A 386 19.49 1.57 1.59
N ASP A 387 19.72 2.88 1.67
CA ASP A 387 19.35 3.85 0.63
C ASP A 387 20.02 3.52 -0.71
N CYS A 388 21.24 2.96 -0.67
CA CYS A 388 21.95 2.50 -1.85
C CYS A 388 21.44 1.14 -2.37
N LEU A 389 21.01 0.23 -1.48
CA LEU A 389 20.51 -1.09 -1.87
C LEU A 389 19.13 -1.03 -2.52
N VAL A 390 18.27 -0.11 -2.08
CA VAL A 390 16.92 0.07 -2.63
C VAL A 390 16.95 0.26 -4.16
N PRO A 391 17.67 1.25 -4.74
CA PRO A 391 17.75 1.40 -6.20
C PRO A 391 18.31 0.19 -6.93
N LEU A 392 19.20 -0.59 -6.32
CA LEU A 392 19.76 -1.81 -6.92
C LEU A 392 18.72 -2.94 -6.96
N ALA A 393 17.86 -3.01 -5.94
CA ALA A 393 16.77 -3.96 -5.88
C ALA A 393 15.70 -3.73 -6.96
N LEU A 394 15.67 -2.53 -7.53
CA LEU A 394 14.79 -2.14 -8.65
C LEU A 394 15.38 -2.50 -10.03
N LEU A 395 16.64 -2.94 -10.10
CA LEU A 395 17.31 -3.35 -11.33
C LEU A 395 17.18 -4.85 -11.60
N PRO A 396 17.46 -5.33 -12.84
CA PRO A 396 17.54 -6.75 -13.13
C PRO A 396 18.44 -7.51 -12.14
N GLY A 397 17.94 -8.60 -11.58
CA GLY A 397 18.61 -9.33 -10.49
C GLY A 397 18.29 -8.84 -9.09
N GLY A 398 17.36 -7.88 -8.92
CA GLY A 398 16.91 -7.39 -7.62
C GLY A 398 16.32 -8.45 -6.69
N SER A 399 15.90 -9.61 -7.21
CA SER A 399 15.50 -10.76 -6.39
C SER A 399 16.62 -11.26 -5.46
N THR A 400 17.90 -11.04 -5.80
CA THR A 400 19.03 -11.34 -4.91
C THR A 400 19.00 -10.44 -3.67
N VAL A 401 18.53 -9.20 -3.77
CA VAL A 401 18.37 -8.30 -2.62
C VAL A 401 17.33 -8.86 -1.65
N LEU A 402 16.21 -9.38 -2.16
CA LEU A 402 15.18 -10.02 -1.32
C LEU A 402 15.71 -11.25 -0.57
N SER A 403 16.54 -12.06 -1.22
CA SER A 403 17.15 -13.23 -0.56
C SER A 403 18.07 -12.83 0.59
N VAL A 404 18.79 -11.71 0.46
CA VAL A 404 19.66 -11.18 1.51
C VAL A 404 18.85 -10.51 2.62
N ALA A 405 17.82 -9.73 2.27
CA ALA A 405 16.90 -9.16 3.24
C ALA A 405 16.25 -10.24 4.11
N ARG A 406 15.80 -11.35 3.50
CA ARG A 406 15.29 -12.52 4.23
C ARG A 406 16.32 -13.07 5.22
N ARG A 407 17.56 -13.28 4.79
CA ARG A 407 18.63 -13.79 5.66
C ARG A 407 18.99 -12.81 6.79
N TRP A 408 18.91 -11.50 6.54
CA TRP A 408 19.09 -10.48 7.57
C TRP A 408 18.00 -10.51 8.63
N ILE A 409 16.76 -10.82 8.23
CA ILE A 409 15.64 -11.00 9.16
C ILE A 409 15.85 -12.24 10.03
N GLU A 410 16.21 -13.36 9.41
CA GLU A 410 16.46 -14.66 10.06
C GLU A 410 17.75 -14.66 10.88
N THR A 411 18.57 -13.61 10.78
CA THR A 411 19.73 -13.42 11.67
C THR A 411 19.25 -12.85 13.01
N ASP A 412 19.76 -13.37 14.13
CA ASP A 412 19.40 -12.95 15.49
C ASP A 412 19.97 -11.56 15.87
N ARG A 413 19.70 -10.54 15.05
CA ARG A 413 20.26 -9.18 15.20
C ARG A 413 19.23 -8.11 14.81
N VAL A 414 18.87 -7.29 15.80
CA VAL A 414 17.84 -6.24 15.67
C VAL A 414 18.15 -5.23 14.55
N ALA A 415 19.39 -4.74 14.45
CA ALA A 415 19.76 -3.73 13.46
C ALA A 415 19.65 -4.23 12.00
N HIS A 416 20.08 -5.47 11.72
CA HIS A 416 19.95 -6.09 10.41
C HIS A 416 18.49 -6.35 10.04
N ARG A 417 17.68 -6.77 11.02
CA ARG A 417 16.24 -6.95 10.86
C ARG A 417 15.55 -5.64 10.50
N GLN A 418 15.83 -4.55 11.22
CA GLN A 418 15.28 -3.22 10.93
C GLN A 418 15.64 -2.74 9.52
N LEU A 419 16.89 -2.96 9.10
CA LEU A 419 17.35 -2.60 7.77
C LEU A 419 16.62 -3.40 6.67
N ALA A 420 16.46 -4.71 6.88
CA ALA A 420 15.74 -5.58 5.96
C ALA A 420 14.26 -5.20 5.87
N ILE A 421 13.62 -4.85 6.99
CA ILE A 421 12.25 -4.33 7.04
C ILE A 421 12.16 -3.06 6.18
N HIS A 422 13.06 -2.09 6.36
CA HIS A 422 13.06 -0.85 5.58
C HIS A 422 13.25 -1.06 4.07
N ILE A 423 14.14 -1.98 3.67
CA ILE A 423 14.31 -2.36 2.26
C ILE A 423 13.02 -2.98 1.72
N LEU A 424 12.42 -3.94 2.45
CA LEU A 424 11.19 -4.60 2.04
C LEU A 424 10.02 -3.62 1.93
N GLU A 425 9.87 -2.71 2.89
CA GLU A 425 8.90 -1.61 2.83
C GLU A 425 9.06 -0.79 1.56
N THR A 426 10.26 -0.26 1.35
CA THR A 426 10.53 0.63 0.21
C THR A 426 10.29 -0.09 -1.11
N MET A 427 10.73 -1.35 -1.22
CA MET A 427 10.48 -2.15 -2.42
C MET A 427 9.01 -2.52 -2.59
N ALA A 428 8.26 -2.76 -1.50
CA ALA A 428 6.84 -3.09 -1.54
C ALA A 428 5.98 -1.91 -2.01
N LEU A 429 6.46 -0.68 -1.82
CA LEU A 429 5.81 0.55 -2.29
C LEU A 429 6.19 0.93 -3.73
N HIS A 430 7.26 0.36 -4.27
CA HIS A 430 7.72 0.69 -5.61
C HIS A 430 6.73 0.22 -6.70
N PRO A 431 6.42 1.02 -7.73
CA PRO A 431 5.42 0.65 -8.75
C PRO A 431 5.73 -0.68 -9.44
N VAL A 432 6.95 -0.84 -9.97
CA VAL A 432 7.31 -2.00 -10.81
C VAL A 432 7.60 -3.26 -10.00
N SER A 433 8.27 -3.12 -8.86
CA SER A 433 8.74 -4.27 -8.06
C SER A 433 7.83 -4.60 -6.87
N GLY A 434 6.96 -3.66 -6.49
CA GLY A 434 6.12 -3.78 -5.30
C GLY A 434 5.18 -4.98 -5.39
N VAL A 435 4.62 -5.28 -6.56
CA VAL A 435 3.76 -6.47 -6.74
C VAL A 435 4.50 -7.74 -6.34
N ALA A 436 5.74 -7.92 -6.80
CA ALA A 436 6.54 -9.11 -6.50
C ALA A 436 6.90 -9.21 -5.00
N VAL A 437 7.27 -8.08 -4.37
CA VAL A 437 7.58 -8.05 -2.93
C VAL A 437 6.34 -8.27 -2.08
N ARG A 438 5.22 -7.62 -2.40
CA ARG A 438 3.94 -7.82 -1.70
C ARG A 438 3.43 -9.24 -1.85
N LYS A 439 3.66 -9.90 -2.99
CA LYS A 439 3.41 -11.33 -3.16
C LYS A 439 4.33 -12.16 -2.26
N GLN A 440 5.62 -11.86 -2.20
CA GLN A 440 6.55 -12.57 -1.32
C GLN A 440 6.17 -12.45 0.16
N LEU A 441 5.77 -11.25 0.62
CA LEU A 441 5.27 -11.01 1.98
C LEU A 441 3.99 -11.82 2.26
N TYR A 442 3.09 -11.92 1.27
CA TYR A 442 1.90 -12.76 1.36
C TYR A 442 2.26 -14.24 1.48
N ASP A 443 3.18 -14.74 0.64
CA ASP A 443 3.64 -16.12 0.67
C ASP A 443 4.28 -16.46 2.03
N TRP A 444 5.08 -15.55 2.61
CA TRP A 444 5.63 -15.70 3.96
C TRP A 444 4.56 -15.72 5.04
N ALA A 445 3.54 -14.86 4.95
CA ALA A 445 2.44 -14.87 5.90
C ALA A 445 1.61 -16.17 5.86
N GLN A 446 1.44 -16.74 4.66
CA GLN A 446 0.62 -17.93 4.43
C GLN A 446 1.35 -19.24 4.81
N GLN A 447 2.67 -19.30 4.62
CA GLN A 447 3.43 -20.54 4.83
C GLN A 447 3.52 -20.93 6.30
N LYS A 448 3.11 -22.16 6.65
CA LYS A 448 3.18 -22.66 8.04
C LYS A 448 4.62 -22.77 8.57
N THR A 449 5.60 -22.98 7.69
CA THR A 449 7.02 -23.16 8.03
C THR A 449 7.83 -21.87 8.17
N THR A 450 7.19 -20.70 8.04
CA THR A 450 7.82 -19.39 8.22
C THR A 450 8.34 -19.23 9.65
N SER A 451 9.57 -18.73 9.83
CA SER A 451 10.18 -18.51 11.14
C SER A 451 9.50 -17.35 11.89
N GLU A 452 9.65 -17.31 13.21
CA GLU A 452 9.11 -16.26 14.07
C GLU A 452 9.64 -14.87 13.71
N GLU A 453 10.93 -14.76 13.37
CA GLU A 453 11.55 -13.50 12.97
C GLU A 453 10.96 -12.97 11.66
N LEU A 454 10.64 -13.89 10.74
CA LEU A 454 10.04 -13.55 9.45
C LEU A 454 8.56 -13.17 9.60
N ILE A 455 7.82 -13.82 10.50
CA ILE A 455 6.48 -13.40 10.91
C ILE A 455 6.52 -11.97 11.49
N ALA A 456 7.44 -11.72 12.42
CA ALA A 456 7.63 -10.40 13.02
C ALA A 456 7.99 -9.32 11.99
N ALA A 457 8.86 -9.64 11.03
CA ALA A 457 9.22 -8.72 9.96
C ALA A 457 8.06 -8.43 8.99
N VAL A 458 7.26 -9.44 8.62
CA VAL A 458 6.06 -9.22 7.78
C VAL A 458 5.07 -8.30 8.49
N ALA A 459 4.81 -8.54 9.77
CA ALA A 459 3.91 -7.70 10.56
C ALA A 459 4.46 -6.28 10.71
N ALA A 460 5.76 -6.11 10.95
CA ALA A 460 6.41 -4.79 11.03
C ALA A 460 6.32 -4.01 9.71
N VAL A 461 6.58 -4.66 8.57
CA VAL A 461 6.39 -4.05 7.24
C VAL A 461 4.92 -3.64 7.04
N CYS A 462 3.98 -4.50 7.44
CA CYS A 462 2.53 -4.21 7.34
C CYS A 462 2.08 -3.09 8.29
N ALA A 463 2.75 -2.89 9.43
CA ALA A 463 2.44 -1.83 10.39
C ALA A 463 2.99 -0.46 9.97
N GLY A 464 4.06 -0.44 9.17
CA GLY A 464 4.72 0.78 8.73
C GLY A 464 4.14 1.39 7.45
N GLU A 465 4.99 1.93 6.58
CA GLU A 465 4.61 2.71 5.40
C GLU A 465 3.75 1.91 4.41
N LEU A 466 3.95 0.58 4.32
CA LEU A 466 3.08 -0.28 3.51
C LEU A 466 1.63 -0.23 4.00
N GLY A 467 1.38 -0.39 5.30
CA GLY A 467 0.03 -0.34 5.84
C GLY A 467 -0.54 1.07 5.88
N GLN A 468 0.31 2.09 6.03
CA GLN A 468 -0.14 3.47 5.94
C GLN A 468 -0.66 3.81 4.54
N ARG A 469 0.03 3.35 3.50
CA ARG A 469 -0.32 3.63 2.10
C ARG A 469 -1.32 2.64 1.51
N TYR A 470 -1.24 1.37 1.89
CA TYR A 470 -2.08 0.27 1.40
C TYR A 470 -2.59 -0.60 2.58
N PRO A 471 -3.48 -0.06 3.43
CA PRO A 471 -3.94 -0.73 4.64
C PRO A 471 -4.66 -2.04 4.37
N ARG A 472 -5.52 -2.17 3.35
CA ARG A 472 -6.17 -3.45 3.04
C ARG A 472 -5.16 -4.51 2.62
N VAL A 473 -4.18 -4.12 1.80
CA VAL A 473 -3.08 -5.03 1.41
C VAL A 473 -2.29 -5.50 2.64
N ALA A 474 -1.96 -4.61 3.56
CA ALA A 474 -1.31 -4.97 4.83
C ALA A 474 -2.22 -5.88 5.69
N LEU A 475 -3.49 -5.52 5.83
CA LEU A 475 -4.49 -6.24 6.61
C LEU A 475 -4.73 -7.66 6.08
N THR A 476 -4.72 -7.89 4.76
CA THR A 476 -4.77 -9.26 4.20
C THR A 476 -3.65 -10.14 4.76
N ARG A 477 -2.43 -9.61 4.86
CA ARG A 477 -1.25 -10.36 5.35
C ARG A 477 -1.31 -10.54 6.87
N LEU A 478 -1.72 -9.51 7.60
CA LEU A 478 -1.95 -9.58 9.04
C LEU A 478 -3.04 -10.60 9.40
N ARG A 479 -4.11 -10.71 8.60
CA ARG A 479 -5.14 -11.75 8.76
C ARG A 479 -4.53 -13.15 8.65
N LEU A 480 -3.72 -13.40 7.62
CA LEU A 480 -3.06 -14.70 7.45
C LEU A 480 -2.17 -15.06 8.65
N LEU A 481 -1.46 -14.08 9.20
CA LEU A 481 -0.66 -14.27 10.41
C LEU A 481 -1.53 -14.54 11.65
N ALA A 482 -2.62 -13.79 11.85
CA ALA A 482 -3.53 -13.98 12.98
C ALA A 482 -4.33 -15.29 12.91
N SER A 483 -4.54 -15.81 11.70
CA SER A 483 -5.16 -17.11 11.44
C SER A 483 -4.26 -18.31 11.79
N ARG A 484 -3.04 -18.08 12.28
CA ARG A 484 -2.14 -19.14 12.74
C ARG A 484 -2.50 -19.58 14.16
N ASP A 485 -2.21 -20.85 14.47
CA ASP A 485 -2.25 -21.36 15.84
C ASP A 485 -0.92 -21.12 16.56
N ASP A 486 -0.54 -19.85 16.65
CA ASP A 486 0.70 -19.36 17.24
C ASP A 486 0.41 -18.06 18.01
N ASP A 487 0.66 -18.06 19.32
CA ASP A 487 0.35 -16.92 20.19
C ASP A 487 1.25 -15.71 19.90
N GLN A 488 2.54 -15.94 19.57
CA GLN A 488 3.48 -14.86 19.25
C GLN A 488 3.11 -14.17 17.94
N ALA A 489 2.62 -14.93 16.95
CA ALA A 489 2.08 -14.35 15.72
C ALA A 489 0.86 -13.46 16.00
N ARG A 490 -0.02 -13.85 16.93
CA ARG A 490 -1.19 -13.04 17.30
C ARG A 490 -0.80 -11.75 18.01
N ASP A 491 0.15 -11.82 18.95
CA ASP A 491 0.65 -10.63 19.66
C ASP A 491 1.30 -9.64 18.69
N THR A 492 2.12 -10.15 17.76
CA THR A 492 2.76 -9.34 16.71
C THR A 492 1.71 -8.68 15.80
N VAL A 493 0.64 -9.39 15.43
CA VAL A 493 -0.45 -8.81 14.64
C VAL A 493 -1.21 -7.76 15.44
N ALA A 494 -1.47 -7.99 16.73
CA ALA A 494 -2.12 -7.02 17.59
C ALA A 494 -1.34 -5.70 17.64
N ASP A 495 -0.01 -5.75 17.81
CA ASP A 495 0.84 -4.56 17.81
C ASP A 495 0.87 -3.84 16.45
N ALA A 496 0.92 -4.60 15.36
CA ALA A 496 0.83 -4.04 14.01
C ALA A 496 -0.49 -3.30 13.78
N VAL A 497 -1.62 -3.90 14.16
CA VAL A 497 -2.94 -3.29 14.00
C VAL A 497 -3.11 -2.07 14.91
N ARG A 498 -2.60 -2.11 16.15
CA ARG A 498 -2.56 -0.94 17.06
C ARG A 498 -1.83 0.24 16.44
N THR A 499 -0.73 -0.04 15.75
CA THR A 499 0.04 0.97 15.01
C THR A 499 -0.82 1.60 13.89
N LEU A 500 -1.54 0.78 13.12
CA LEU A 500 -2.41 1.28 12.04
C LEU A 500 -3.57 2.14 12.57
N VAL A 501 -4.26 1.72 13.63
CA VAL A 501 -5.37 2.50 14.22
C VAL A 501 -4.90 3.75 14.95
N SER A 502 -3.61 3.88 15.25
CA SER A 502 -3.07 5.13 15.81
C SER A 502 -3.19 6.29 14.81
N THR A 503 -3.21 5.99 13.51
CA THR A 503 -3.46 6.96 12.43
C THR A 503 -4.97 7.24 12.30
N PRO A 504 -5.47 8.44 12.66
CA PRO A 504 -6.90 8.74 12.72
C PRO A 504 -7.67 8.40 11.43
N GLU A 505 -7.07 8.68 10.27
CA GLU A 505 -7.68 8.51 8.95
C GLU A 505 -7.89 7.04 8.58
N GLN A 506 -7.23 6.10 9.27
CA GLN A 506 -7.27 4.67 8.98
C GLN A 506 -8.16 3.89 9.94
N ARG A 507 -8.50 4.46 11.10
CA ARG A 507 -9.22 3.78 12.20
C ARG A 507 -10.47 3.05 11.73
N VAL A 508 -11.33 3.76 11.01
CA VAL A 508 -12.61 3.22 10.57
C VAL A 508 -12.43 2.07 9.59
N LEU A 509 -11.49 2.20 8.64
CA LEU A 509 -11.18 1.15 7.66
C LEU A 509 -10.61 -0.09 8.35
N VAL A 510 -9.60 0.09 9.21
CA VAL A 510 -8.96 -1.02 9.93
C VAL A 510 -9.97 -1.75 10.81
N LEU A 511 -10.80 -1.01 11.55
CA LEU A 511 -11.85 -1.59 12.38
C LEU A 511 -12.89 -2.34 11.54
N SER A 512 -13.29 -1.78 10.39
CA SER A 512 -14.26 -2.46 9.50
C SER A 512 -13.72 -3.79 8.98
N GLU A 513 -12.46 -3.84 8.56
CA GLU A 513 -11.83 -5.07 8.04
C GLU A 513 -11.74 -6.14 9.13
N ILE A 514 -11.34 -5.77 10.35
CA ILE A 514 -11.24 -6.72 11.48
C ILE A 514 -12.61 -7.26 11.89
N VAL A 515 -13.64 -6.40 11.90
CA VAL A 515 -15.02 -6.83 12.17
C VAL A 515 -15.52 -7.78 11.08
N GLU A 516 -15.21 -7.50 9.81
CA GLU A 516 -15.52 -8.43 8.71
C GLU A 516 -14.81 -9.78 8.87
N TRP A 517 -13.56 -9.80 9.39
CA TRP A 517 -12.90 -11.07 9.72
C TRP A 517 -13.65 -11.80 10.83
N ALA A 518 -14.04 -11.08 11.90
CA ALA A 518 -14.74 -11.64 13.05
C ALA A 518 -16.17 -12.12 12.73
N GLU A 519 -16.75 -11.68 11.61
CA GLU A 519 -18.06 -12.12 11.11
C GLU A 519 -17.96 -13.14 9.96
N SER A 520 -16.74 -13.56 9.60
CA SER A 520 -16.49 -14.50 8.52
C SER A 520 -17.16 -15.86 8.75
N SER A 521 -17.65 -16.47 7.67
CA SER A 521 -18.15 -17.85 7.68
C SER A 521 -17.01 -18.87 7.90
N ASP A 522 -15.80 -18.57 7.43
CA ASP A 522 -14.59 -19.36 7.72
C ASP A 522 -14.20 -19.25 9.20
N SER A 523 -14.15 -20.38 9.90
CA SER A 523 -13.86 -20.43 11.34
C SER A 523 -12.46 -19.94 11.72
N THR A 524 -11.46 -20.14 10.85
CA THR A 524 -10.08 -19.73 11.10
C THR A 524 -9.95 -18.22 11.01
N ILE A 525 -10.60 -17.62 10.00
CA ILE A 525 -10.66 -16.17 9.84
C ILE A 525 -11.49 -15.55 10.97
N ARG A 526 -12.61 -16.18 11.34
CA ARG A 526 -13.48 -15.72 12.42
C ARG A 526 -12.77 -15.64 13.77
N LYS A 527 -12.05 -16.71 14.13
CA LYS A 527 -11.20 -16.75 15.33
C LYS A 527 -10.12 -15.66 15.31
N ALA A 528 -9.44 -15.49 14.16
CA ALA A 528 -8.42 -14.46 13.99
C ALA A 528 -8.97 -13.04 14.16
N GLY A 529 -10.13 -12.76 13.56
CA GLY A 529 -10.82 -11.48 13.67
C GLY A 529 -11.26 -11.18 15.10
N ALA A 530 -11.88 -12.14 15.78
CA ALA A 530 -12.30 -12.00 17.17
C ALA A 530 -11.11 -11.75 18.11
N GLY A 531 -10.02 -12.51 17.96
CA GLY A 531 -8.79 -12.31 18.75
C GLY A 531 -8.14 -10.95 18.50
N THR A 532 -8.03 -10.53 17.23
CA THR A 532 -7.46 -9.23 16.85
C THR A 532 -8.33 -8.07 17.38
N PHE A 533 -9.66 -8.19 17.30
CA PHE A 533 -10.58 -7.21 17.87
C PHE A 533 -10.38 -7.07 19.38
N LEU A 534 -10.33 -8.17 20.14
CA LEU A 534 -10.14 -8.13 21.59
C LEU A 534 -8.80 -7.51 22.00
N ALA A 535 -7.75 -7.67 21.18
CA ALA A 535 -6.48 -7.02 21.41
C ALA A 535 -6.55 -5.49 21.24
N LEU A 536 -7.43 -4.98 20.38
CA LEU A 536 -7.72 -3.55 20.24
C LEU A 536 -8.58 -2.99 21.39
N THR A 537 -9.28 -3.85 22.13
CA THR A 537 -10.07 -3.46 23.29
C THR A 537 -9.34 -3.69 24.61
N ASP A 538 -8.03 -3.96 24.60
CA ASP A 538 -7.27 -4.19 25.83
C ASP A 538 -7.00 -2.86 26.55
N ILE A 539 -7.53 -2.73 27.77
CA ILE A 539 -7.44 -1.52 28.60
C ILE A 539 -6.07 -1.28 29.25
N THR A 540 -5.21 -2.29 29.20
CA THR A 540 -3.81 -2.20 29.61
C THR A 540 -2.94 -1.57 28.53
N SER A 541 -3.42 -1.51 27.28
CA SER A 541 -2.72 -0.86 26.18
C SER A 541 -2.80 0.66 26.26
N ASP A 542 -1.76 1.33 25.77
CA ASP A 542 -1.71 2.80 25.63
C ASP A 542 -2.60 3.31 24.48
N ILE A 543 -2.91 2.44 23.51
CA ILE A 543 -3.78 2.73 22.35
C ILE A 543 -5.09 1.99 22.55
N LEU A 544 -6.02 2.59 23.31
CA LEU A 544 -7.34 2.05 23.55
C LEU A 544 -8.35 2.61 22.53
N LEU A 545 -9.09 1.73 21.85
CA LEU A 545 -10.31 2.11 21.11
C LEU A 545 -11.55 2.01 22.01
N PRO A 546 -12.54 2.92 21.91
CA PRO A 546 -12.50 4.12 21.07
C PRO A 546 -11.56 5.16 21.69
N LEU A 547 -10.67 5.72 20.87
CA LEU A 547 -9.94 6.92 21.25
C LEU A 547 -10.98 8.04 21.34
N SER A 548 -11.08 8.68 22.50
CA SER A 548 -12.03 9.78 22.72
C SER A 548 -11.91 10.80 21.60
N ALA A 549 -13.04 11.27 21.07
CA ALA A 549 -13.07 12.52 20.32
C ALA A 549 -12.37 13.56 21.20
N ASN A 550 -11.34 14.24 20.66
CA ASN A 550 -10.80 15.41 21.32
C ASN A 550 -11.98 16.32 21.66
N GLN A 551 -12.13 16.67 22.94
CA GLN A 551 -13.05 17.69 23.39
C GLN A 551 -12.59 19.07 22.90
N GLU A 552 -12.67 19.29 21.60
CA GLU A 552 -12.86 20.62 21.00
C GLU A 552 -14.21 20.62 20.29
N SER A 553 -15.24 20.05 20.92
CA SER A 553 -16.62 20.18 20.47
C SER A 553 -17.18 21.51 20.93
N THR A 554 -16.96 22.56 20.13
CA THR A 554 -17.93 23.65 20.03
C THR A 554 -19.22 23.09 19.44
N GLY A 555 -20.13 22.59 20.28
CA GLY A 555 -21.60 22.59 20.10
C GLY A 555 -22.24 22.15 18.77
N GLU A 556 -21.53 21.53 17.83
CA GLU A 556 -22.06 21.08 16.54
C GLU A 556 -22.08 19.55 16.43
N ALA A 557 -22.94 19.05 15.53
CA ALA A 557 -23.43 17.68 15.41
C ALA A 557 -22.37 16.58 15.60
N VAL A 558 -22.75 15.46 16.21
CA VAL A 558 -21.95 14.23 16.25
C VAL A 558 -21.56 13.86 14.81
N ASP A 559 -20.27 13.92 14.50
CA ASP A 559 -19.74 13.67 13.17
C ASP A 559 -20.09 12.22 12.71
N ALA A 560 -20.52 12.06 11.46
CA ALA A 560 -20.93 10.75 10.90
C ALA A 560 -19.87 9.62 11.04
N PRO A 561 -18.55 9.87 10.98
CA PRO A 561 -17.50 8.90 11.29
C PRO A 561 -17.57 8.30 12.70
N ASP A 562 -17.91 9.09 13.72
CA ASP A 562 -17.94 8.64 15.11
C ASP A 562 -19.11 7.68 15.38
N VAL A 563 -20.27 7.97 14.77
CA VAL A 563 -21.43 7.08 14.81
C VAL A 563 -21.10 5.72 14.18
N LEU A 564 -20.39 5.71 13.06
CA LEU A 564 -20.00 4.47 12.40
C LEU A 564 -18.98 3.68 13.23
N ALA A 565 -17.97 4.35 13.79
CA ALA A 565 -16.98 3.69 14.64
C ALA A 565 -17.67 2.98 15.82
N GLY A 566 -18.66 3.64 16.45
CA GLY A 566 -19.49 3.04 17.49
C GLY A 566 -20.26 1.78 17.02
N GLN A 567 -20.89 1.83 15.84
CA GLN A 567 -21.60 0.67 15.27
C GLN A 567 -20.67 -0.51 14.96
N LEU A 568 -19.50 -0.23 14.39
CA LEU A 568 -18.48 -1.25 14.11
C LEU A 568 -17.97 -1.87 15.41
N PHE A 569 -17.77 -1.06 16.45
CA PHE A 569 -17.32 -1.54 17.74
C PHE A 569 -18.34 -2.48 18.40
N VAL A 570 -19.63 -2.14 18.36
CA VAL A 570 -20.71 -3.03 18.85
C VAL A 570 -20.75 -4.34 18.06
N ARG A 571 -20.60 -4.29 16.73
CA ARG A 571 -20.53 -5.50 15.89
C ARG A 571 -19.34 -6.38 16.26
N GLY A 572 -18.14 -5.79 16.41
CA GLY A 572 -16.94 -6.52 16.81
C GLY A 572 -17.08 -7.21 18.16
N TRP A 573 -17.64 -6.53 19.17
CA TRP A 573 -17.94 -7.14 20.47
C TRP A 573 -18.90 -8.32 20.36
N ARG A 574 -20.00 -8.15 19.62
CA ARG A 574 -20.98 -9.23 19.42
C ARG A 574 -20.36 -10.42 18.70
N ALA A 575 -19.56 -10.18 17.66
CA ALA A 575 -18.83 -11.22 16.95
C ALA A 575 -17.87 -11.98 17.87
N ALA A 576 -17.09 -11.27 18.70
CA ALA A 576 -16.18 -11.88 19.67
C ALA A 576 -16.91 -12.69 20.77
N LEU A 577 -18.10 -12.24 21.21
CA LEU A 577 -18.94 -12.95 22.17
C LEU A 577 -19.57 -14.23 21.59
N GLN A 578 -19.85 -14.24 20.29
CA GLN A 578 -20.41 -15.39 19.58
C GLN A 578 -19.34 -16.43 19.20
N GLU A 579 -18.07 -16.03 19.08
CA GLU A 579 -16.98 -16.93 18.71
C GLU A 579 -16.58 -17.82 19.92
N PRO A 580 -16.76 -19.16 19.84
CA PRO A 580 -16.63 -20.05 21.01
C PRO A 580 -15.28 -19.98 21.72
N THR A 581 -14.20 -19.77 20.96
CA THR A 581 -12.84 -19.71 21.50
C THR A 581 -12.48 -18.35 22.11
N ALA A 582 -13.22 -17.29 21.78
CA ALA A 582 -12.98 -15.92 22.22
C ALA A 582 -13.98 -15.42 23.26
N SER A 583 -15.17 -16.02 23.36
CA SER A 583 -16.29 -15.53 24.17
C SER A 583 -15.91 -15.26 25.65
N GLN A 584 -15.19 -16.18 26.29
CA GLN A 584 -14.75 -15.99 27.68
C GLN A 584 -13.75 -14.82 27.83
N ALA A 585 -12.85 -14.63 26.87
CA ALA A 585 -11.94 -13.48 26.87
C ALA A 585 -12.71 -12.17 26.62
N ALA A 586 -13.70 -12.19 25.72
CA ALA A 586 -14.57 -11.04 25.46
C ALA A 586 -15.33 -10.60 26.72
N TYR A 587 -15.97 -11.51 27.46
CA TYR A 587 -16.61 -11.14 28.73
C TYR A 587 -15.62 -10.57 29.76
N ARG A 588 -14.39 -11.09 29.83
CA ARG A 588 -13.35 -10.54 30.72
C ARG A 588 -12.92 -9.13 30.31
N HIS A 589 -12.72 -8.87 29.02
CA HIS A 589 -12.35 -7.53 28.54
C HIS A 589 -13.49 -6.53 28.80
N LEU A 590 -14.75 -6.91 28.53
CA LEU A 590 -15.90 -6.05 28.80
C LEU A 590 -16.10 -5.79 30.31
N ALA A 591 -15.80 -6.77 31.16
CA ALA A 591 -15.75 -6.57 32.62
C ALA A 591 -14.68 -5.56 33.02
N ALA A 592 -13.46 -5.70 32.49
CA ALA A 592 -12.35 -4.78 32.76
C ALA A 592 -12.68 -3.34 32.31
N TRP A 593 -13.42 -3.18 31.21
CA TRP A 593 -13.94 -1.89 30.78
C TRP A 593 -14.89 -1.25 31.78
N LEU A 594 -15.87 -2.03 32.26
CA LEU A 594 -16.80 -1.56 33.29
C LEU A 594 -16.06 -1.19 34.58
N ASP A 595 -15.03 -1.94 34.96
CA ASP A 595 -14.26 -1.71 36.18
C ASP A 595 -13.24 -0.56 36.08
N SER A 596 -12.90 -0.11 34.86
CA SER A 596 -11.80 0.83 34.63
C SER A 596 -12.19 2.30 34.80
N PRO A 597 -11.41 3.09 35.56
CA PRO A 597 -11.60 4.53 35.67
C PRO A 597 -11.09 5.32 34.46
N LYS A 598 -10.37 4.69 33.52
CA LYS A 598 -9.86 5.36 32.31
C LYS A 598 -10.98 5.74 31.33
N LEU A 599 -12.11 5.05 31.40
CA LEU A 599 -13.25 5.24 30.51
C LEU A 599 -14.35 5.99 31.23
N GLN A 600 -15.07 6.86 30.52
CA GLN A 600 -16.18 7.65 31.07
C GLN A 600 -17.51 6.87 30.98
N ASP A 601 -18.45 7.18 31.88
CA ASP A 601 -19.75 6.49 31.97
C ASP A 601 -20.59 6.65 30.69
N ASP A 602 -20.51 7.83 30.05
CA ASP A 602 -21.17 8.17 28.79
C ASP A 602 -20.62 7.39 27.59
N GLN A 603 -19.42 6.83 27.70
CA GLN A 603 -18.81 5.98 26.67
C GLN A 603 -19.12 4.49 26.91
N VAL A 604 -18.91 4.00 28.14
CA VAL A 604 -18.97 2.56 28.44
C VAL A 604 -20.39 2.04 28.52
N LEU A 605 -21.30 2.77 29.18
CA LEU A 605 -22.65 2.26 29.44
C LEU A 605 -23.49 2.13 28.16
N PRO A 606 -23.57 3.13 27.25
CA PRO A 606 -24.33 2.99 26.03
C PRO A 606 -23.80 1.87 25.12
N LEU A 607 -22.46 1.74 25.06
CA LEU A 607 -21.81 0.68 24.31
C LEU A 607 -22.18 -0.70 24.88
N ALA A 608 -21.95 -0.92 26.18
CA ALA A 608 -22.24 -2.19 26.83
C ALA A 608 -23.72 -2.58 26.72
N ALA A 609 -24.63 -1.59 26.84
CA ALA A 609 -26.05 -1.81 26.66
C ALA A 609 -26.36 -2.28 25.23
N GLN A 610 -25.82 -1.62 24.21
CA GLN A 610 -25.99 -2.04 22.83
C GLN A 610 -25.39 -3.43 22.55
N VAL A 611 -24.20 -3.74 23.08
CA VAL A 611 -23.55 -5.04 22.92
C VAL A 611 -24.42 -6.16 23.48
N LEU A 612 -24.93 -6.01 24.71
CA LEU A 612 -25.69 -7.03 25.43
C LEU A 612 -27.18 -7.08 25.05
N ARG A 613 -27.69 -6.10 24.30
CA ARG A 613 -29.08 -6.07 23.86
C ARG A 613 -29.45 -7.35 23.10
N GLY A 614 -30.48 -8.05 23.57
CA GLY A 614 -30.95 -9.32 22.99
C GLY A 614 -30.24 -10.58 23.52
N TYR A 615 -29.24 -10.44 24.40
CA TYR A 615 -28.49 -11.56 25.00
C TYR A 615 -28.84 -11.79 26.50
N LEU A 616 -29.80 -11.03 27.03
CA LEU A 616 -30.29 -11.21 28.41
C LEU A 616 -30.83 -12.64 28.61
N GLY A 617 -30.39 -13.30 29.68
CA GLY A 617 -30.78 -14.67 30.03
C GLY A 617 -29.80 -15.76 29.58
N GLN A 618 -28.75 -15.40 28.82
CA GLN A 618 -27.62 -16.30 28.59
C GLN A 618 -26.67 -16.32 29.81
N GLU A 619 -25.90 -17.40 29.96
CA GLU A 619 -25.00 -17.61 31.10
C GLU A 619 -23.91 -16.52 31.19
N GLY A 620 -23.29 -16.17 30.05
CA GLY A 620 -22.22 -15.16 29.98
C GLY A 620 -22.62 -13.75 30.43
N PRO A 621 -23.67 -13.14 29.85
CA PRO A 621 -24.14 -11.80 30.25
C PRO A 621 -24.58 -11.73 31.71
N SER A 622 -25.13 -12.82 32.25
CA SER A 622 -25.53 -12.92 33.66
C SER A 622 -24.30 -12.84 34.58
N GLY A 623 -23.22 -13.58 34.25
CA GLY A 623 -21.96 -13.49 34.99
C GLY A 623 -21.31 -12.10 34.92
N LEU A 624 -21.35 -11.46 33.75
CA LEU A 624 -20.83 -10.10 33.57
C LEU A 624 -21.57 -9.06 34.42
N LEU A 625 -22.91 -9.13 34.47
CA LEU A 625 -23.77 -8.17 35.17
C LEU A 625 -23.73 -8.34 36.69
N VAL A 626 -23.62 -9.57 37.18
CA VAL A 626 -23.44 -9.84 38.63
C VAL A 626 -22.06 -9.35 39.10
N GLY A 627 -21.05 -9.43 38.24
CA GLY A 627 -19.67 -9.11 38.58
C GLY A 627 -19.00 -10.19 39.43
N SER A 628 -17.76 -9.94 39.83
CA SER A 628 -16.98 -10.84 40.69
C SER A 628 -16.65 -10.16 42.01
N ARG A 629 -16.06 -10.92 42.96
CA ARG A 629 -15.55 -10.35 44.21
C ARG A 629 -14.43 -9.32 44.00
N GLU A 630 -13.83 -9.30 42.82
CA GLU A 630 -12.73 -8.40 42.43
C GLU A 630 -13.24 -7.13 41.72
N SER A 631 -14.55 -7.01 41.45
CA SER A 631 -15.12 -5.84 40.80
C SER A 631 -14.98 -4.58 41.63
N SER A 632 -14.59 -3.47 40.99
CA SER A 632 -14.41 -2.19 41.65
C SER A 632 -15.75 -1.61 42.12
N GLU A 633 -15.73 -0.65 43.06
CA GLU A 633 -16.95 0.06 43.46
C GLU A 633 -17.62 0.77 42.28
N LEU A 634 -16.80 1.41 41.43
CA LEU A 634 -17.24 2.01 40.17
C LEU A 634 -17.87 0.98 39.24
N GLY A 635 -17.21 -0.16 39.03
CA GLY A 635 -17.71 -1.22 38.16
C GLY A 635 -18.99 -1.88 38.69
N ARG A 636 -19.17 -1.98 40.01
CA ARG A 636 -20.44 -2.42 40.62
C ARG A 636 -21.57 -1.42 40.35
N ALA A 637 -21.31 -0.13 40.48
CA ALA A 637 -22.29 0.93 40.16
C ALA A 637 -22.68 0.90 38.67
N ARG A 638 -21.71 0.81 37.77
CA ARG A 638 -21.94 0.71 36.32
C ARG A 638 -22.77 -0.51 35.92
N ARG A 639 -22.47 -1.69 36.49
CA ARG A 639 -23.26 -2.92 36.24
C ARG A 639 -24.71 -2.79 36.70
N ALA A 640 -24.95 -2.16 37.86
CA ALA A 640 -26.31 -1.92 38.35
C ALA A 640 -27.10 -0.97 37.41
N GLN A 641 -26.45 0.10 36.94
CA GLN A 641 -27.04 1.02 35.95
C GLN A 641 -27.31 0.33 34.61
N LEU A 642 -26.35 -0.44 34.11
CA LEU A 642 -26.47 -1.21 32.87
C LEU A 642 -27.62 -2.22 32.95
N PHE A 643 -27.75 -2.94 34.07
CA PHE A 643 -28.85 -3.86 34.31
C PHE A 643 -30.21 -3.16 34.30
N ALA A 644 -30.32 -2.00 34.97
CA ALA A 644 -31.53 -1.20 34.98
C ALA A 644 -31.93 -0.70 33.57
N GLN A 645 -30.96 -0.23 32.77
CA GLN A 645 -31.17 0.19 31.38
C GLN A 645 -31.68 -0.97 30.52
N LEU A 646 -31.01 -2.12 30.58
CA LEU A 646 -31.36 -3.30 29.81
C LEU A 646 -32.77 -3.83 30.14
N ILE A 647 -33.20 -3.77 31.41
CA ILE A 647 -34.57 -4.15 31.80
C ILE A 647 -35.61 -3.12 31.34
N SER A 648 -35.33 -1.82 31.49
CA SER A 648 -36.26 -0.75 31.11
C SER A 648 -36.55 -0.74 29.60
N GLU A 649 -35.57 -1.12 28.78
CA GLU A 649 -35.75 -1.27 27.34
C GLU A 649 -36.60 -2.49 26.97
N VAL A 650 -36.45 -3.61 27.68
CA VAL A 650 -37.29 -4.81 27.49
C VAL A 650 -38.73 -4.58 27.95
N ALA A 651 -38.93 -3.71 28.94
CA ALA A 651 -40.24 -3.33 29.48
C ALA A 651 -40.97 -2.26 28.64
N SER A 652 -40.30 -1.60 27.69
CA SER A 652 -40.94 -0.63 26.78
C SER A 652 -41.63 -1.38 25.62
N PRO A 653 -42.95 -1.24 25.41
CA PRO A 653 -43.63 -1.92 24.32
C PRO A 653 -43.16 -1.34 22.98
N ALA A 654 -42.63 -2.20 22.11
CA ALA A 654 -42.45 -1.89 20.71
C ALA A 654 -43.79 -1.44 20.11
N SER A 655 -43.80 -0.31 19.39
CA SER A 655 -44.91 0.03 18.51
C SER A 655 -45.12 -1.11 17.49
N PRO A 656 -46.37 -1.50 17.19
CA PRO A 656 -46.65 -2.74 16.48
C PRO A 656 -46.25 -2.62 15.01
N SER A 657 -45.14 -3.26 14.64
CA SER A 657 -44.90 -3.69 13.26
C SER A 657 -45.28 -5.17 13.17
N THR A 658 -46.52 -5.38 12.71
CA THR A 658 -47.06 -6.58 12.05
C THR A 658 -46.47 -7.94 12.42
N MET A 659 -46.88 -8.49 13.56
CA MET A 659 -47.00 -9.95 13.72
C MET A 659 -48.44 -10.35 13.40
N ALA A 660 -48.63 -11.01 12.26
CA ALA A 660 -49.85 -11.76 11.98
C ALA A 660 -49.90 -12.96 12.94
N ARG A 661 -50.83 -12.91 13.89
CA ARG A 661 -51.22 -14.02 14.76
C ARG A 661 -51.78 -15.15 13.91
N SER A 662 -51.17 -16.35 13.98
CA SER A 662 -51.86 -17.60 13.69
C SER A 662 -52.44 -18.16 14.99
N GLY A 663 -53.71 -17.90 15.22
CA GLY A 663 -54.59 -18.79 15.97
C GLY A 663 -55.79 -19.01 15.06
N GLY A 664 -56.28 -20.20 14.79
CA GLY A 664 -56.08 -21.53 15.34
C GLY A 664 -57.36 -22.26 14.97
N ASP A 665 -57.30 -23.51 14.56
CA ASP A 665 -58.49 -24.35 14.64
C ASP A 665 -58.13 -25.80 14.90
N CYS A 666 -58.84 -26.33 15.88
CA CYS A 666 -58.72 -27.64 16.47
C CYS A 666 -59.83 -28.50 15.85
N ALA A 667 -59.49 -29.66 15.26
CA ALA A 667 -60.48 -30.69 14.99
C ALA A 667 -59.85 -32.09 14.95
N ALA A 668 -60.15 -32.83 16.02
CA ALA A 668 -60.60 -34.23 16.08
C ALA A 668 -59.76 -35.37 15.46
N VAL A 669 -59.39 -36.27 16.38
CA VAL A 669 -59.16 -37.71 16.25
C VAL A 669 -60.31 -38.41 15.48
N THR A 670 -59.97 -39.24 14.48
CA THR A 670 -60.39 -40.68 14.38
C THR A 670 -59.74 -41.39 13.18
N ALA A 671 -59.31 -42.63 13.47
CA ALA A 671 -58.88 -43.73 12.60
C ALA A 671 -57.50 -43.63 11.93
#